data_AF-A0A816IKU4-F1
#
_entry.id   AF-A0A816IKU4-F1
#
_cell.length_a   1.000
_cell.length_b   1.000
_cell.length_c   1.000
_cell.angle_alpha   90.00
_cell.angle_beta   90.00
_cell.angle_gamma   90.00
#
_symmetry.space_group_name_H-M   'P 1'
#
loop_
_entity.id
_entity.type
_entity.pdbx_description
1 polymer ?
#
loop_
_entity_poly.entity_id
_entity_poly.type
_entity_poly.pdbx_seq_one_letter_code
_entity_poly.pdbx_strand_id
1 'polypeptide(L)'
;MIVHEFIPHGTLANFLFRRPRPSWEDRRRISIGIARGILYLHEECSEQIIHCDIKPKNILLDEYYNPRISDFGLAKLLMMDQTHTLTNIRGTKGYVAPEWFRNSPITSKVDVYSYGVMLLETVCCKKAVDLEDSVILIDWAYYCYQNRRLDDLIQDDLDAIDDMEMVERYVKIGIWCIQEEPRMRPNMRHVTQMLDGVAQVHDPPNPFPYSTFSSGPNIISGSVPVGESLTASESQQFSSSWLSPSGDFAFGFRKIQPNDGFTLSIWFDKIPDKKIVWYAQTVNTTTGLVPDGSKVTLTADRGLVLTDPGGQQLWSSSLPQTRSSVSRGLITDAGNLRLLSEDSDVALWSSFANPTDTLLPTQSIEVRGNLSSRLKETSFQKGRFRLRFDDGDLQLLTLNSETLAETDVYFSYYSSNTKDPHNPGNRLVFNETGYMYVVMRDNTTRFYVNNKDPVPSKDFYHRAVLHFDGVFAQYYHPKRQGVNNSDNGWSLAWSEPENICAKTFGPYLDANELGNLACGFNNICILGYNHRPRCECPERFLLVDPSDEYGDCKPDFEMQTCGRESNQTAAEDQDANLYEFVTLRMTNWPSGDYKRYSNYDEERCKATCLKDCFCGAVVLGRDRLCWKKKFPLSYGIRDTNGDRDTFIKVLKLGSRS
;
A
#
# COMPACT_ATOMS: atom_id res chain seq x y z
N MET A 1 36.31 -26.79 20.28
CA MET A 1 35.95 -26.34 21.64
C MET A 1 37.05 -25.42 22.12
N ILE A 2 36.71 -24.22 22.58
CA ILE A 2 37.65 -23.28 23.20
C ILE A 2 37.28 -23.20 24.69
N VAL A 3 38.27 -23.25 25.57
CA VAL A 3 38.08 -23.23 27.03
C VAL A 3 38.68 -21.93 27.58
N HIS A 4 37.93 -21.24 28.43
CA HIS A 4 38.32 -19.98 29.05
C HIS A 4 38.12 -20.05 30.57
N GLU A 5 38.72 -19.10 31.30
CA GLU A 5 38.37 -18.89 32.70
C GLU A 5 36.87 -18.56 32.86
N PHE A 6 36.28 -18.98 33.97
CA PHE A 6 34.88 -18.67 34.27
C PHE A 6 34.76 -17.23 34.76
N ILE A 7 33.97 -16.41 34.06
CA ILE A 7 33.73 -15.01 34.41
C ILE A 7 32.35 -14.89 35.10
N PRO A 8 32.29 -14.58 36.41
CA PRO A 8 31.11 -14.85 37.24
C PRO A 8 29.91 -13.94 36.98
N HIS A 9 30.13 -12.67 36.57
CA HIS A 9 29.01 -11.73 36.33
C HIS A 9 28.46 -11.80 34.90
N GLY A 10 28.96 -12.72 34.08
CA GLY A 10 28.48 -12.94 32.72
C GLY A 10 28.72 -11.73 31.81
N THR A 11 27.73 -11.41 30.97
CA THR A 11 27.86 -10.38 29.92
C THR A 11 27.39 -9.00 30.37
N LEU A 12 27.92 -7.95 29.75
CA LEU A 12 27.44 -6.58 29.92
C LEU A 12 25.96 -6.44 29.56
N ALA A 13 25.46 -7.19 28.56
CA ALA A 13 24.03 -7.21 28.23
C ALA A 13 23.16 -7.61 29.42
N ASN A 14 23.57 -8.63 30.18
CA ASN A 14 22.85 -9.08 31.38
C ASN A 14 22.93 -8.02 32.49
N PHE A 15 24.02 -7.29 32.56
CA PHE A 15 24.21 -6.22 33.55
C PHE A 15 23.37 -4.98 33.23
N LEU A 16 23.39 -4.47 31.99
CA LEU A 16 22.72 -3.22 31.60
C LEU A 16 21.19 -3.33 31.62
N PHE A 17 20.63 -4.44 31.15
CA PHE A 17 19.18 -4.58 30.94
C PHE A 17 18.45 -5.24 32.12
N ARG A 18 19.12 -5.38 33.28
CA ARG A 18 18.49 -5.89 34.50
C ARG A 18 17.64 -4.82 35.20
N ARG A 19 16.78 -5.26 36.11
CA ARG A 19 16.04 -4.40 37.05
C ARG A 19 16.41 -4.82 38.48
N PRO A 20 16.73 -3.89 39.40
CA PRO A 20 16.90 -2.44 39.17
C PRO A 20 18.10 -2.14 38.25
N ARG A 21 18.11 -0.93 37.64
CA ARG A 21 19.18 -0.51 36.73
C ARG A 21 20.53 -0.42 37.47
N PRO A 22 21.65 -0.65 36.76
CA PRO A 22 22.96 -0.32 37.30
C PRO A 22 23.11 1.17 37.62
N SER A 23 23.93 1.49 38.62
CA SER A 23 24.27 2.87 38.97
C SER A 23 24.89 3.61 37.78
N TRP A 24 24.72 4.94 37.74
CA TRP A 24 25.41 5.76 36.74
C TRP A 24 26.94 5.62 36.83
N GLU A 25 27.48 5.55 38.04
CA GLU A 25 28.93 5.39 38.27
C GLU A 25 29.51 4.10 37.69
N ASP A 26 28.84 2.96 37.92
CA ASP A 26 29.29 1.68 37.36
C ASP A 26 29.27 1.69 35.83
N ARG A 27 28.24 2.30 35.24
CA ARG A 27 28.10 2.43 33.77
C ARG A 27 29.26 3.24 33.20
N ARG A 28 29.63 4.36 33.82
CA ARG A 28 30.78 5.17 33.42
C ARG A 28 32.08 4.38 33.51
N ARG A 29 32.38 3.81 34.69
CA ARG A 29 33.61 3.04 34.93
C ARG A 29 33.77 1.89 33.93
N ILE A 30 32.71 1.14 33.67
CA ILE A 30 32.71 0.04 32.70
C ILE A 30 32.94 0.56 31.28
N SER A 31 32.25 1.63 30.86
CA SER A 31 32.41 2.18 29.51
C SER A 31 33.84 2.67 29.21
N ILE A 32 34.53 3.24 30.21
CA ILE A 32 35.94 3.64 30.13
C ILE A 32 36.84 2.40 30.01
N GLY A 33 36.59 1.37 30.83
CA GLY A 33 37.34 0.13 30.78
C GLY A 33 37.25 -0.55 29.40
N ILE A 34 36.06 -0.55 28.79
CA ILE A 34 35.88 -1.09 27.44
C ILE A 34 36.64 -0.26 26.40
N ALA A 35 36.57 1.08 26.48
CA ALA A 35 37.31 1.95 25.57
C ALA A 35 38.83 1.70 25.62
N ARG A 36 39.38 1.51 26.83
CA ARG A 36 40.80 1.16 27.04
C ARG A 36 41.14 -0.22 26.46
N GLY A 37 40.25 -1.19 26.60
CA GLY A 37 40.41 -2.50 25.97
C GLY A 37 40.48 -2.41 24.44
N ILE A 38 39.60 -1.63 23.80
CA ILE A 38 39.62 -1.45 22.34
C ILE A 38 40.84 -0.63 21.90
N LEU A 39 41.23 0.40 22.66
CA LEU A 39 42.48 1.14 22.44
C LEU A 39 43.69 0.21 22.41
N TYR A 40 43.79 -0.71 23.38
CA TYR A 40 44.87 -1.69 23.43
C TYR A 40 44.93 -2.52 22.14
N LEU A 41 43.78 -3.05 21.69
CA LEU A 41 43.66 -3.83 20.45
C LEU A 41 44.07 -3.02 19.20
N HIS A 42 43.72 -1.74 19.15
CA HIS A 42 43.91 -0.90 17.96
C HIS A 42 45.30 -0.28 17.86
N GLU A 43 45.90 0.11 18.98
CA GLU A 43 47.07 1.01 18.98
C GLU A 43 48.24 0.53 19.86
N GLU A 44 48.05 -0.45 20.76
CA GLU A 44 49.10 -0.87 21.72
C GLU A 44 49.61 -2.30 21.49
N CYS A 45 48.87 -3.12 20.75
CA CYS A 45 49.33 -4.42 20.27
C CYS A 45 50.42 -4.27 19.19
N SER A 46 51.31 -5.26 19.09
CA SER A 46 52.34 -5.32 18.03
C SER A 46 51.76 -5.45 16.62
N GLU A 47 50.57 -6.04 16.51
CA GLU A 47 49.74 -6.06 15.31
C GLU A 47 48.40 -5.41 15.65
N GLN A 48 47.86 -4.60 14.74
CA GLN A 48 46.57 -3.97 14.97
C GLN A 48 45.46 -5.03 14.85
N ILE A 49 44.68 -5.20 15.91
CA ILE A 49 43.55 -6.14 15.97
C ILE A 49 42.24 -5.37 15.81
N ILE A 50 41.51 -5.63 14.73
CA ILE A 50 40.11 -5.17 14.56
C ILE A 50 39.17 -6.28 15.00
N HIS A 51 38.32 -6.03 15.98
CA HIS A 51 37.44 -7.04 16.58
C HIS A 51 36.24 -7.39 15.68
N CYS A 52 35.65 -6.41 15.00
CA CYS A 52 34.50 -6.52 14.08
C CYS A 52 33.15 -6.95 14.70
N ASP A 53 33.05 -7.11 16.02
CA ASP A 53 31.80 -7.54 16.69
C ASP A 53 31.70 -7.05 18.14
N ILE A 54 32.10 -5.80 18.37
CA ILE A 54 31.93 -5.14 19.66
C ILE A 54 30.44 -4.93 19.93
N LYS A 55 29.94 -5.50 21.03
CA LYS A 55 28.54 -5.41 21.48
C LYS A 55 28.43 -5.84 22.95
N PRO A 56 27.37 -5.47 23.70
CA PRO A 56 27.22 -5.84 25.11
C PRO A 56 27.29 -7.35 25.40
N LYS A 57 26.90 -8.22 24.46
CA LYS A 57 26.98 -9.68 24.64
C LYS A 57 28.41 -10.23 24.61
N ASN A 58 29.35 -9.49 24.02
CA ASN A 58 30.75 -9.89 23.86
C ASN A 58 31.67 -9.21 24.88
N ILE A 59 31.12 -8.41 25.78
CA ILE A 59 31.84 -7.84 26.93
C ILE A 59 31.47 -8.67 28.15
N LEU A 60 32.46 -9.31 28.78
CA LEU A 60 32.29 -10.08 30.01
C LEU A 60 32.73 -9.24 31.22
N LEU A 61 32.11 -9.46 32.38
CA LEU A 61 32.38 -8.71 33.60
C LEU A 61 32.98 -9.64 34.67
N ASP A 62 34.24 -9.40 35.06
CA ASP A 62 34.93 -10.19 36.10
C ASP A 62 34.39 -9.93 37.50
N GLU A 63 34.94 -10.61 38.52
CA GLU A 63 34.45 -10.53 39.90
C GLU A 63 34.38 -9.10 40.48
N TYR A 64 35.17 -8.17 39.92
CA TYR A 64 35.22 -6.75 40.29
C TYR A 64 34.46 -5.85 39.32
N TYR A 65 33.63 -6.42 38.42
CA TYR A 65 32.95 -5.71 37.34
C TYR A 65 33.91 -4.97 36.42
N ASN A 66 35.13 -5.47 36.20
CA ASN A 66 35.98 -4.96 35.15
C ASN A 66 35.59 -5.61 33.82
N PRO A 67 35.47 -4.82 32.74
CA PRO A 67 35.10 -5.34 31.42
C PRO A 67 36.25 -6.08 30.75
N ARG A 68 35.93 -7.22 30.15
CA ARG A 68 36.83 -8.05 29.35
C ARG A 68 36.21 -8.30 27.97
N ILE A 69 36.93 -7.91 26.92
CA ILE A 69 36.48 -8.12 25.54
C ILE A 69 36.66 -9.60 25.19
N SER A 70 35.64 -10.21 24.59
CA SER A 70 35.60 -11.63 24.24
C SER A 70 35.02 -11.85 22.84
N ASP A 71 35.09 -13.08 22.34
CA ASP A 71 34.60 -13.48 21.01
C ASP A 71 35.33 -12.84 19.82
N PHE A 72 36.62 -13.16 19.71
CA PHE A 72 37.47 -12.79 18.57
C PHE A 72 37.22 -13.64 17.31
N GLY A 73 36.09 -14.36 17.21
CA GLY A 73 35.79 -15.23 16.08
C GLY A 73 35.67 -14.51 14.73
N LEU A 74 35.46 -13.19 14.76
CA LEU A 74 35.38 -12.31 13.58
C LEU A 74 36.58 -11.37 13.44
N ALA A 75 37.57 -11.45 14.35
CA ALA A 75 38.67 -10.50 14.42
C ALA A 75 39.62 -10.59 13.21
N LYS A 76 40.30 -9.48 12.93
CA LYS A 76 41.25 -9.31 11.81
C LYS A 76 42.56 -8.72 12.32
N LEU A 77 43.67 -9.24 11.79
CA LEU A 77 45.02 -8.73 12.05
C LEU A 77 45.46 -7.89 10.86
N LEU A 78 45.95 -6.68 11.14
CA LEU A 78 46.61 -5.80 10.18
C LEU A 78 48.05 -5.58 10.63
N MET A 79 49.00 -5.76 9.70
CA MET A 79 50.38 -5.36 9.92
C MET A 79 50.46 -3.83 10.03
N MET A 80 51.47 -3.28 10.73
CA MET A 80 51.59 -1.83 11.00
C MET A 80 51.65 -0.95 9.74
N ASP A 81 51.99 -1.51 8.57
CA ASP A 81 52.01 -0.84 7.27
C ASP A 81 50.68 -0.95 6.50
N GLN A 82 49.71 -1.73 6.98
CA GLN A 82 48.41 -1.95 6.36
C GLN A 82 47.33 -1.14 7.07
N THR A 83 46.58 -0.34 6.30
CA THR A 83 45.50 0.51 6.83
C THR A 83 44.10 -0.07 6.66
N HIS A 84 43.96 -1.17 5.90
CA HIS A 84 42.66 -1.74 5.54
C HIS A 84 42.69 -3.22 5.11
N THR A 85 41.53 -3.89 5.19
CA THR A 85 41.34 -5.29 4.72
C THR A 85 40.04 -5.46 3.93
N LEU A 86 40.00 -6.36 2.94
CA LEU A 86 38.82 -6.68 2.11
C LEU A 86 38.16 -7.97 2.60
N THR A 87 36.92 -7.90 3.13
CA THR A 87 36.20 -9.07 3.65
C THR A 87 34.69 -8.99 3.44
N ASN A 88 34.01 -10.12 3.27
CA ASN A 88 32.55 -10.21 3.20
C ASN A 88 31.87 -9.73 4.49
N ILE A 89 30.63 -9.22 4.39
CA ILE A 89 29.83 -8.67 5.51
C ILE A 89 29.73 -9.67 6.67
N ARG A 90 30.20 -9.27 7.86
CA ARG A 90 30.13 -10.03 9.12
C ARG A 90 29.94 -9.08 10.30
N GLY A 91 29.09 -9.43 11.26
CA GLY A 91 28.83 -8.64 12.47
C GLY A 91 27.36 -8.71 12.93
N THR A 92 27.05 -8.15 14.10
CA THR A 92 25.70 -8.23 14.70
C THR A 92 24.79 -7.07 14.30
N LYS A 93 23.59 -7.37 13.77
CA LYS A 93 22.56 -6.37 13.39
C LYS A 93 22.35 -5.34 14.52
N GLY A 94 22.47 -4.06 14.19
CA GLY A 94 22.39 -2.93 15.14
C GLY A 94 23.74 -2.33 15.53
N TYR A 95 24.84 -3.07 15.38
CA TYR A 95 26.21 -2.61 15.74
C TYR A 95 27.17 -2.54 14.54
N VAL A 96 26.72 -2.98 13.37
CA VAL A 96 27.51 -3.01 12.13
C VAL A 96 27.61 -1.61 11.54
N ALA A 97 28.83 -1.13 11.34
CA ALA A 97 29.09 0.18 10.75
C ALA A 97 28.62 0.25 9.28
N PRO A 98 28.12 1.41 8.79
CA PRO A 98 27.54 1.53 7.45
C PRO A 98 28.46 1.12 6.30
N GLU A 99 29.77 1.33 6.43
CA GLU A 99 30.75 1.01 5.40
C GLU A 99 30.86 -0.49 5.10
N TRP A 100 30.42 -1.38 6.00
CA TRP A 100 30.32 -2.82 5.74
C TRP A 100 29.42 -3.12 4.53
N PHE A 101 28.43 -2.26 4.26
CA PHE A 101 27.48 -2.44 3.15
C PHE A 101 27.93 -1.75 1.85
N ARG A 102 29.10 -1.08 1.83
CA ARG A 102 29.54 -0.20 0.73
C ARG A 102 30.72 -0.74 -0.08
N ASN A 103 31.07 -2.03 0.04
CA ASN A 103 32.28 -2.63 -0.56
C ASN A 103 33.56 -1.80 -0.30
N SER A 104 33.59 -1.04 0.81
CA SER A 104 34.71 -0.17 1.17
C SER A 104 35.71 -0.92 2.04
N PRO A 105 37.01 -0.57 1.99
CA PRO A 105 38.01 -1.22 2.83
C PRO A 105 37.72 -1.00 4.32
N ILE A 106 37.82 -2.07 5.11
CA ILE A 106 37.49 -2.05 6.54
C ILE A 106 38.71 -1.58 7.33
N THR A 107 38.49 -0.64 8.24
CA THR A 107 39.52 -0.10 9.16
C THR A 107 39.09 -0.28 10.61
N SER A 108 39.96 0.00 11.57
CA SER A 108 39.65 -0.02 13.01
C SER A 108 38.43 0.85 13.40
N LYS A 109 38.02 1.78 12.53
CA LYS A 109 36.83 2.63 12.71
C LYS A 109 35.51 1.87 12.78
N VAL A 110 35.43 0.63 12.30
CA VAL A 110 34.21 -0.18 12.46
C VAL A 110 33.95 -0.52 13.93
N ASP A 111 35.00 -0.82 14.70
CA ASP A 111 34.88 -1.07 16.14
C ASP A 111 34.55 0.21 16.91
N VAL A 112 35.05 1.37 16.45
CA VAL A 112 34.70 2.68 17.03
C VAL A 112 33.21 2.94 16.89
N TYR A 113 32.63 2.64 15.72
CA TYR A 113 31.18 2.75 15.51
C TYR A 113 30.41 1.84 16.45
N SER A 114 30.78 0.55 16.49
CA SER A 114 30.15 -0.42 17.38
C SER A 114 30.26 -0.03 18.86
N TYR A 115 31.40 0.54 19.27
CA TYR A 115 31.59 1.13 20.60
C TYR A 115 30.65 2.30 20.85
N GLY A 116 30.46 3.20 19.87
CA GLY A 116 29.53 4.32 19.96
C GLY A 116 28.09 3.88 20.21
N VAL A 117 27.61 2.87 19.48
CA VAL A 117 26.28 2.29 19.69
C VAL A 117 26.15 1.73 21.11
N MET A 118 27.13 0.92 21.54
CA MET A 118 27.15 0.31 22.87
C MET A 118 27.28 1.35 23.99
N LEU A 119 28.00 2.45 23.76
CA LEU A 119 28.12 3.55 24.72
C LEU A 119 26.76 4.22 24.94
N LEU A 120 25.99 4.46 23.87
CA LEU A 120 24.63 4.99 23.97
C LEU A 120 23.69 4.01 24.69
N GLU A 121 23.78 2.70 24.42
CA GLU A 121 23.03 1.70 25.19
C GLU A 121 23.41 1.70 26.67
N THR A 122 24.70 1.90 26.97
CA THR A 122 25.22 1.95 28.33
C THR A 122 24.66 3.17 29.06
N VAL A 123 24.61 4.34 28.42
CA VAL A 123 24.01 5.55 28.98
C VAL A 123 22.52 5.36 29.25
N CYS A 124 21.75 4.90 28.25
CA CYS A 124 20.29 4.87 28.32
C CYS A 124 19.71 3.61 29.01
N CYS A 125 20.52 2.56 29.19
CA CYS A 125 20.05 1.22 29.59
C CYS A 125 18.90 0.70 28.70
N LYS A 126 18.91 1.07 27.40
CA LYS A 126 17.97 0.60 26.37
C LYS A 126 18.71 -0.14 25.28
N LYS A 127 18.06 -1.10 24.64
CA LYS A 127 18.66 -1.88 23.55
C LYS A 127 18.79 -1.03 22.29
N ALA A 128 19.86 -1.24 21.52
CA ALA A 128 20.14 -0.52 20.28
C ALA A 128 19.05 -0.70 19.22
N VAL A 129 18.42 -1.89 19.23
CA VAL A 129 17.22 -2.22 18.46
C VAL A 129 16.20 -2.78 19.43
N ASP A 130 15.17 -1.99 19.76
CA ASP A 130 14.02 -2.47 20.49
C ASP A 130 12.85 -2.74 19.52
N LEU A 131 12.48 -4.02 19.39
CA LEU A 131 11.43 -4.47 18.47
C LEU A 131 10.03 -4.10 18.96
N GLU A 132 9.87 -3.73 20.25
CA GLU A 132 8.58 -3.38 20.83
C GLU A 132 8.24 -1.89 20.61
N ASP A 133 9.25 -1.01 20.68
CA ASP A 133 9.07 0.44 20.55
C ASP A 133 9.32 0.97 19.11
N SER A 134 9.88 0.16 18.20
CA SER A 134 10.24 0.57 16.83
C SER A 134 11.18 1.78 16.75
N VAL A 135 11.92 2.07 17.83
CA VAL A 135 12.88 3.16 17.91
C VAL A 135 14.30 2.61 17.77
N ILE A 136 15.06 3.13 16.81
CA ILE A 136 16.50 2.87 16.72
C ILE A 136 17.20 3.81 17.69
N LEU A 137 17.95 3.25 18.66
CA LEU A 137 18.50 4.02 19.77
C LEU A 137 19.43 5.17 19.31
N ILE A 138 20.23 4.94 18.27
CA ILE A 138 21.17 5.95 17.78
C ILE A 138 20.47 7.18 17.19
N ASP A 139 19.32 6.98 16.51
CA ASP A 139 18.51 8.06 15.95
C ASP A 139 17.82 8.84 17.07
N TRP A 140 17.27 8.12 18.05
CA TRP A 140 16.60 8.72 19.19
C TRP A 140 17.57 9.49 20.10
N ALA A 141 18.77 8.95 20.33
CA ALA A 141 19.83 9.63 21.08
C ALA A 141 20.27 10.94 20.41
N TYR A 142 20.48 10.92 19.08
CA TYR A 142 20.81 12.13 18.33
C TYR A 142 19.66 13.15 18.35
N TYR A 143 18.41 12.69 18.19
CA TYR A 143 17.23 13.54 18.28
C TYR A 143 17.10 14.22 19.66
N CYS A 144 17.21 13.47 20.75
CA CYS A 144 17.19 14.00 22.11
C CYS A 144 18.31 15.02 22.34
N TYR A 145 19.51 14.73 21.86
CA TYR A 145 20.64 15.66 21.91
C TYR A 145 20.35 16.98 21.16
N GLN A 146 19.90 16.92 19.91
CA GLN A 146 19.59 18.12 19.11
C GLN A 146 18.49 18.99 19.73
N ASN A 147 17.49 18.35 20.34
CA ASN A 147 16.34 19.04 20.95
C ASN A 147 16.56 19.43 22.41
N ARG A 148 17.78 19.22 22.96
CA ARG A 148 18.11 19.46 24.37
C ARG A 148 17.18 18.73 25.36
N ARG A 149 16.76 17.51 25.01
CA ARG A 149 15.90 16.63 25.81
C ARG A 149 16.64 15.34 26.18
N LEU A 150 17.81 15.48 26.82
CA LEU A 150 18.66 14.34 27.19
C LEU A 150 18.11 13.57 28.39
N ASP A 151 17.27 14.20 29.21
CA ASP A 151 16.50 13.60 30.30
C ASP A 151 15.59 12.47 29.81
N ASP A 152 14.99 12.61 28.62
CA ASP A 152 14.21 11.56 27.96
C ASP A 152 15.00 10.24 27.79
N LEU A 153 16.33 10.33 27.59
CA LEU A 153 17.21 9.17 27.34
C LEU A 153 17.46 8.33 28.58
N ILE A 154 17.54 8.97 29.75
CA ILE A 154 17.88 8.33 31.02
C ILE A 154 16.65 7.98 31.86
N GLN A 155 15.47 8.57 31.57
CA GLN A 155 14.22 8.38 32.31
C GLN A 155 14.37 8.77 33.81
N ASP A 156 13.62 8.14 34.72
CA ASP A 156 13.63 8.39 36.19
C ASP A 156 14.93 7.96 36.91
N ASP A 157 16.07 7.97 36.22
CA ASP A 157 17.38 7.61 36.76
C ASP A 157 18.02 8.80 37.48
N LEU A 158 17.66 8.97 38.75
CA LEU A 158 18.03 10.14 39.56
C LEU A 158 19.54 10.39 39.59
N ASP A 159 20.35 9.33 39.70
CA ASP A 159 21.83 9.45 39.72
C ASP A 159 22.38 10.06 38.42
N ALA A 160 21.76 9.75 37.28
CA ALA A 160 22.14 10.31 35.98
C ALA A 160 21.56 11.71 35.77
N ILE A 161 20.36 11.99 36.29
CA ILE A 161 19.74 13.32 36.27
C ILE A 161 20.57 14.33 37.08
N ASP A 162 21.15 13.89 38.20
CA ASP A 162 22.00 14.75 39.03
C ASP A 162 23.38 15.03 38.39
N ASP A 163 23.78 14.26 37.36
CA ASP A 163 25.06 14.38 36.64
C ASP A 163 24.86 14.57 35.13
N MET A 164 23.89 15.41 34.76
CA MET A 164 23.50 15.64 33.35
C MET A 164 24.62 16.21 32.48
N GLU A 165 25.59 16.92 33.05
CA GLU A 165 26.78 17.39 32.32
C GLU A 165 27.59 16.20 31.79
N MET A 166 27.80 15.18 32.61
CA MET A 166 28.49 13.97 32.19
C MET A 166 27.64 13.13 31.24
N VAL A 167 26.31 13.08 31.43
CA VAL A 167 25.40 12.42 30.49
C VAL A 167 25.51 13.04 29.11
N GLU A 168 25.43 14.37 29.00
CA GLU A 168 25.58 15.10 27.74
C GLU A 168 26.94 14.82 27.10
N ARG A 169 28.02 14.84 27.90
CA ARG A 169 29.37 14.53 27.43
C ARG A 169 29.45 13.13 26.82
N TYR A 170 28.90 12.12 27.48
CA TYR A 170 28.91 10.73 27.02
C TYR A 170 28.06 10.54 25.76
N VAL A 171 26.90 11.19 25.68
CA VAL A 171 26.05 11.19 24.48
C VAL A 171 26.78 11.82 23.29
N LYS A 172 27.44 12.97 23.48
CA LYS A 172 28.26 13.61 22.42
C LYS A 172 29.38 12.69 21.93
N ILE A 173 30.08 12.00 22.83
CA ILE A 173 31.12 11.02 22.48
C ILE A 173 30.51 9.87 21.68
N GLY A 174 29.35 9.35 22.11
CA GLY A 174 28.60 8.33 21.38
C GLY A 174 28.29 8.77 19.95
N ILE A 175 27.77 9.99 19.76
CA ILE A 175 27.42 10.57 18.46
C ILE A 175 28.68 10.77 17.57
N TRP A 176 29.81 11.18 18.14
CA TRP A 176 31.09 11.25 17.42
C TRP A 176 31.57 9.87 16.94
N CYS A 177 31.37 8.83 17.74
CA CYS A 177 31.76 7.46 17.40
C CYS A 177 30.88 6.85 16.30
N ILE A 178 29.60 7.19 16.22
CA ILE A 178 28.65 6.62 15.24
C ILE A 178 28.56 7.39 13.91
N GLN A 179 29.49 8.31 13.63
CA GLN A 179 29.49 9.06 12.37
C GLN A 179 29.52 8.10 11.18
N GLU A 180 28.68 8.32 10.19
CA GLU A 180 28.55 7.43 9.03
C GLU A 180 29.85 7.34 8.24
N GLU A 181 30.53 8.48 8.09
CA GLU A 181 31.82 8.57 7.45
C GLU A 181 32.94 8.14 8.43
N PRO A 182 33.69 7.06 8.15
CA PRO A 182 34.69 6.52 9.08
C PRO A 182 35.80 7.51 9.42
N ARG A 183 36.14 8.43 8.51
CA ARG A 183 37.18 9.45 8.72
C ARG A 183 36.81 10.48 9.79
N MET A 184 35.50 10.70 10.02
CA MET A 184 34.99 11.65 11.00
C MET A 184 34.98 11.07 12.42
N ARG A 185 34.98 9.74 12.55
CA ARG A 185 35.03 9.08 13.85
C ARG A 185 36.39 9.33 14.52
N PRO A 186 36.45 9.63 15.83
CA PRO A 186 37.71 9.68 16.56
C PRO A 186 38.41 8.31 16.58
N ASN A 187 39.71 8.27 16.90
CA ASN A 187 40.37 7.01 17.27
C ASN A 187 40.10 6.70 18.75
N MET A 188 40.34 5.46 19.18
CA MET A 188 40.01 5.07 20.55
C MET A 188 40.87 5.81 21.59
N ARG A 189 42.09 6.25 21.25
CA ARG A 189 42.88 7.11 22.13
C ARG A 189 42.17 8.42 22.42
N HIS A 190 41.67 9.10 21.39
CA HIS A 190 40.94 10.35 21.56
C HIS A 190 39.61 10.11 22.30
N VAL A 191 38.91 9.01 22.02
CA VAL A 191 37.72 8.61 22.79
C VAL A 191 38.04 8.46 24.28
N THR A 192 39.11 7.75 24.65
CA THR A 192 39.51 7.61 26.07
C THR A 192 39.85 8.95 26.71
N GLN A 193 40.56 9.86 26.01
CA GLN A 193 40.85 11.20 26.51
C GLN A 193 39.59 12.05 26.70
N MET A 194 38.60 11.92 25.82
CA MET A 194 37.30 12.57 25.96
C MET A 194 36.53 12.02 27.17
N LEU A 195 36.55 10.71 27.41
CA LEU A 195 35.89 10.08 28.56
C LEU A 195 36.57 10.42 29.89
N ASP A 196 37.91 10.45 29.93
CA ASP A 196 38.71 10.76 31.12
C ASP A 196 38.69 12.27 31.48
N GLY A 197 37.99 13.11 30.73
CA GLY A 197 37.89 14.55 31.00
C GLY A 197 39.05 15.40 30.47
N VAL A 198 40.05 14.78 29.85
CA VAL A 198 41.32 15.42 29.44
C VAL A 198 41.18 16.19 28.12
N ALA A 199 40.34 15.70 27.20
CA ALA A 199 40.04 16.37 25.93
C ALA A 199 38.68 17.07 25.97
N GLN A 200 38.55 18.21 25.29
CA GLN A 200 37.26 18.89 25.10
C GLN A 200 36.37 18.11 24.12
N VAL A 201 35.06 18.04 24.41
CA VAL A 201 34.08 17.39 23.53
C VAL A 201 33.25 18.48 22.85
N HIS A 202 33.59 18.80 21.62
CA HIS A 202 32.82 19.74 20.80
C HIS A 202 31.50 19.11 20.33
N ASP A 203 30.55 19.95 19.95
CA ASP A 203 29.26 19.51 19.44
C ASP A 203 29.45 18.66 18.16
N PRO A 204 28.96 17.41 18.15
CA PRO A 204 29.13 16.53 17.00
C PRO A 204 28.26 16.96 15.80
N PRO A 205 28.76 16.80 14.56
CA PRO A 205 27.94 16.96 13.36
C PRO A 205 26.88 15.84 13.26
N ASN A 206 25.93 16.01 12.34
CA ASN A 206 24.94 14.97 12.05
C ASN A 206 25.65 13.65 11.70
N PRO A 207 25.44 12.57 12.49
CA PRO A 207 26.08 11.28 12.24
C PRO A 207 25.62 10.60 10.96
N PHE A 208 24.53 11.02 10.31
CA PHE A 208 23.97 10.36 9.12
C PHE A 208 23.79 11.32 7.92
N PRO A 209 24.87 11.87 7.34
CA PRO A 209 24.79 12.82 6.23
C PRO A 209 24.49 12.19 4.85
N TYR A 210 24.75 10.89 4.65
CA TYR A 210 24.60 10.20 3.35
C TYR A 210 23.72 8.95 3.38
N SER A 211 23.37 8.46 4.57
CA SER A 211 22.29 7.50 4.76
C SER A 211 21.02 8.21 4.32
N THR A 212 20.63 8.00 3.08
CA THR A 212 19.30 8.34 2.60
C THR A 212 18.29 7.39 3.25
N PHE A 213 18.10 7.48 4.57
CA PHE A 213 16.79 8.00 4.96
C PHE A 213 16.79 9.41 4.41
N SER A 214 15.95 9.66 3.42
CA SER A 214 15.85 10.95 2.76
C SER A 214 15.57 12.04 3.79
N SER A 215 16.63 12.57 4.41
CA SER A 215 16.64 13.87 5.03
C SER A 215 17.17 14.88 4.01
N GLY A 216 16.53 14.93 2.83
CA GLY A 216 16.05 16.25 2.39
C GLY A 216 15.26 16.83 3.57
N PRO A 217 15.41 18.13 3.88
CA PRO A 217 15.10 18.73 5.18
C PRO A 217 14.04 17.95 5.92
N ASN A 218 14.48 17.25 6.98
CA ASN A 218 13.69 16.23 7.64
C ASN A 218 12.26 16.72 7.77
N ILE A 219 11.39 15.95 7.15
CA ILE A 219 9.96 16.04 7.24
C ILE A 219 9.62 15.55 8.66
N ILE A 220 10.00 16.34 9.68
CA ILE A 220 9.83 15.99 11.09
C ILE A 220 8.32 15.86 11.28
N SER A 221 7.86 14.69 11.75
CA SER A 221 6.44 14.34 11.94
C SER A 221 5.58 14.24 10.66
N GLY A 222 6.16 13.85 9.52
CA GLY A 222 5.41 13.78 8.26
C GLY A 222 5.17 15.16 7.64
N SER A 223 5.77 16.24 8.19
CA SER A 223 5.59 17.61 7.72
C SER A 223 6.58 18.02 6.61
N VAL A 224 6.09 18.42 5.44
CA VAL A 224 6.88 18.73 4.24
C VAL A 224 7.06 20.24 4.07
N PRO A 225 8.27 20.81 4.12
CA PRO A 225 8.44 22.24 3.86
C PRO A 225 8.21 22.57 2.38
N VAL A 226 7.73 23.78 2.12
CA VAL A 226 7.65 24.32 0.75
C VAL A 226 9.04 24.37 0.12
N GLY A 227 9.12 24.01 -1.16
CA GLY A 227 10.36 23.88 -1.93
C GLY A 227 10.83 22.44 -2.07
N GLU A 228 10.35 21.54 -1.21
CA GLU A 228 10.71 20.13 -1.29
C GLU A 228 10.16 19.46 -2.54
N SER A 229 10.92 18.47 -3.01
CA SER A 229 10.58 17.76 -4.22
C SER A 229 11.03 16.31 -4.22
N LEU A 230 10.27 15.49 -4.94
CA LEU A 230 10.63 14.11 -5.27
C LEU A 230 10.79 14.01 -6.77
N THR A 231 11.68 13.12 -7.22
CA THR A 231 11.91 12.86 -8.65
C THR A 231 11.76 11.37 -8.92
N ALA A 232 11.03 11.01 -9.97
CA ALA A 232 10.95 9.66 -10.48
C ALA A 232 12.32 9.26 -11.04
N SER A 233 12.88 8.14 -10.58
CA SER A 233 14.21 7.68 -11.00
C SER A 233 14.28 6.15 -11.09
N GLU A 234 14.63 5.65 -12.26
CA GLU A 234 14.93 4.23 -12.52
C GLU A 234 16.19 3.74 -11.78
N SER A 235 17.12 4.66 -11.46
CA SER A 235 18.39 4.34 -10.80
C SER A 235 18.28 4.14 -9.28
N GLN A 236 17.14 4.54 -8.69
CA GLN A 236 16.88 4.35 -7.27
C GLN A 236 16.06 3.08 -7.07
N GLN A 237 16.66 2.03 -6.48
CA GLN A 237 15.99 0.76 -6.21
C GLN A 237 14.73 0.91 -5.32
N PHE A 238 14.63 2.04 -4.60
CA PHE A 238 13.43 2.54 -3.94
C PHE A 238 13.33 4.05 -4.22
N SER A 239 12.23 4.52 -4.83
CA SER A 239 11.99 5.96 -5.02
C SER A 239 12.06 6.67 -3.66
N SER A 240 12.75 7.81 -3.58
CA SER A 240 12.59 8.74 -2.46
C SER A 240 11.09 9.01 -2.24
N SER A 241 10.65 8.99 -0.98
CA SER A 241 9.25 9.18 -0.60
C SER A 241 9.14 9.99 0.69
N TRP A 242 8.05 10.73 0.83
CA TRP A 242 7.68 11.38 2.08
C TRP A 242 6.88 10.38 2.93
N LEU A 243 7.29 10.16 4.18
CA LEU A 243 6.70 9.16 5.07
C LEU A 243 5.75 9.81 6.09
N SER A 244 4.73 9.08 6.53
CA SER A 244 3.98 9.42 7.74
C SER A 244 4.84 9.22 8.99
N PRO A 245 4.52 9.86 10.14
CA PRO A 245 5.25 9.66 11.40
C PRO A 245 5.48 8.19 11.79
N SER A 246 4.46 7.35 11.65
CA SER A 246 4.54 5.92 11.95
C SER A 246 5.30 5.12 10.89
N GLY A 247 5.50 5.69 9.70
CA GLY A 247 5.98 4.98 8.51
C GLY A 247 4.97 3.99 7.94
N ASP A 248 3.70 4.01 8.37
CA ASP A 248 2.67 3.14 7.80
C ASP A 248 2.29 3.56 6.38
N PHE A 249 2.41 4.85 6.06
CA PHE A 249 2.10 5.40 4.75
C PHE A 249 3.29 6.16 4.17
N ALA A 250 3.39 6.12 2.84
CA ALA A 250 4.38 6.86 2.09
C ALA A 250 3.73 7.54 0.87
N PHE A 251 4.25 8.71 0.50
CA PHE A 251 3.88 9.48 -0.69
C PHE A 251 5.08 9.64 -1.61
N GLY A 252 4.90 9.44 -2.91
CA GLY A 252 5.96 9.59 -3.91
C GLY A 252 5.66 8.88 -5.21
N PHE A 253 6.71 8.59 -5.98
CA PHE A 253 6.58 7.89 -7.26
C PHE A 253 6.61 6.38 -7.10
N ARG A 254 5.66 5.70 -7.74
CA ARG A 254 5.51 4.24 -7.74
C ARG A 254 5.51 3.73 -9.16
N LYS A 255 6.33 2.72 -9.42
CA LYS A 255 6.31 1.97 -10.68
C LYS A 255 5.29 0.84 -10.58
N ILE A 256 4.51 0.65 -11.63
CA ILE A 256 3.42 -0.35 -11.66
C ILE A 256 3.91 -1.68 -12.22
N GLN A 257 4.67 -1.65 -13.31
CA GLN A 257 5.34 -2.82 -13.89
C GLN A 257 6.76 -2.49 -14.34
N PRO A 258 7.65 -3.48 -14.51
CA PRO A 258 8.92 -3.28 -15.18
C PRO A 258 8.70 -2.67 -16.57
N ASN A 259 9.39 -1.58 -16.88
CA ASN A 259 9.28 -0.79 -18.12
C ASN A 259 8.04 0.11 -18.28
N ASP A 260 7.14 0.17 -17.29
CA ASP A 260 6.07 1.19 -17.26
C ASP A 260 6.59 2.53 -16.69
N GLY A 261 5.82 3.60 -16.93
CA GLY A 261 6.00 4.88 -16.25
C GLY A 261 5.65 4.81 -14.75
N PHE A 262 5.78 5.94 -14.08
CA PHE A 262 5.54 6.11 -12.66
C PHE A 262 4.14 6.71 -12.42
N THR A 263 3.55 6.40 -11.27
CA THR A 263 2.39 7.12 -10.74
C THR A 263 2.78 7.86 -9.46
N LEU A 264 2.29 9.10 -9.30
CA LEU A 264 2.41 9.83 -8.04
C LEU A 264 1.32 9.33 -7.09
N SER A 265 1.69 8.73 -5.97
CA SER A 265 0.76 7.93 -5.15
C SER A 265 1.01 8.03 -3.66
N ILE A 266 0.00 7.62 -2.87
CA ILE A 266 0.12 7.22 -1.47
C ILE A 266 -0.08 5.71 -1.37
N TRP A 267 0.75 5.01 -0.58
CA TRP A 267 0.63 3.57 -0.36
C TRP A 267 0.91 3.18 1.10
N PHE A 268 0.48 1.98 1.48
CA PHE A 268 0.91 1.34 2.73
C PHE A 268 2.38 0.92 2.64
N ASP A 269 3.26 1.51 3.43
CA ASP A 269 4.70 1.30 3.29
C ASP A 269 5.23 0.08 4.04
N LYS A 270 4.60 -0.36 5.13
CA LYS A 270 5.11 -1.52 5.88
C LYS A 270 4.75 -2.89 5.30
N ILE A 271 3.91 -2.95 4.27
CA ILE A 271 3.47 -4.21 3.67
C ILE A 271 4.24 -4.51 2.37
N PRO A 272 4.53 -5.79 2.04
CA PRO A 272 5.37 -6.14 0.89
C PRO A 272 4.80 -5.73 -0.47
N ASP A 273 3.49 -5.84 -0.66
CA ASP A 273 2.80 -5.45 -1.90
C ASP A 273 2.67 -3.94 -2.06
N LYS A 274 2.95 -3.18 -0.99
CA LYS A 274 2.97 -1.72 -0.93
C LYS A 274 1.74 -1.11 -1.62
N LYS A 275 0.57 -1.57 -1.20
CA LYS A 275 -0.69 -1.31 -1.89
C LYS A 275 -1.00 0.19 -1.97
N ILE A 276 -1.25 0.69 -3.18
CA ILE A 276 -1.65 2.08 -3.46
C ILE A 276 -3.08 2.34 -2.96
N VAL A 277 -3.27 3.48 -2.27
CA VAL A 277 -4.54 3.92 -1.66
C VAL A 277 -4.95 5.33 -2.12
N TRP A 278 -4.09 6.04 -2.82
CA TRP A 278 -4.40 7.30 -3.47
C TRP A 278 -3.40 7.54 -4.60
N TYR A 279 -3.81 8.24 -5.65
CA TYR A 279 -2.92 8.64 -6.75
C TYR A 279 -3.36 9.97 -7.38
N ALA A 280 -2.44 10.65 -8.05
CA ALA A 280 -2.81 11.84 -8.82
C ALA A 280 -3.71 11.43 -9.99
N GLN A 281 -4.96 11.88 -9.97
CA GLN A 281 -5.89 11.70 -11.09
C GLN A 281 -5.70 12.79 -12.14
N THR A 282 -6.21 12.54 -13.36
CA THR A 282 -6.20 13.51 -14.48
C THR A 282 -4.80 14.04 -14.82
N VAL A 283 -3.78 13.20 -14.68
CA VAL A 283 -2.42 13.50 -15.14
C VAL A 283 -2.45 13.60 -16.67
N ASN A 284 -1.93 14.70 -17.21
CA ASN A 284 -1.99 15.01 -18.64
C ASN A 284 -1.04 14.14 -19.48
N THR A 285 -1.32 12.83 -19.53
CA THR A 285 -0.59 11.81 -20.28
C THR A 285 -1.60 10.79 -20.82
N THR A 286 -1.27 10.10 -21.90
CA THR A 286 -2.17 9.10 -22.52
C THR A 286 -2.43 7.89 -21.64
N THR A 287 -1.53 7.56 -20.71
CA THR A 287 -1.63 6.38 -19.84
C THR A 287 -2.05 6.73 -18.40
N GLY A 288 -1.96 8.01 -18.01
CA GLY A 288 -2.02 8.44 -16.62
C GLY A 288 -0.72 8.22 -15.83
N LEU A 289 0.35 7.75 -16.49
CA LEU A 289 1.67 7.52 -15.91
C LEU A 289 2.66 8.57 -16.42
N VAL A 290 3.63 8.93 -15.58
CA VAL A 290 4.67 9.91 -15.89
C VAL A 290 6.02 9.24 -16.20
N PRO A 291 6.86 9.81 -17.07
CA PRO A 291 8.15 9.23 -17.42
C PRO A 291 9.19 9.33 -16.30
N ASP A 292 10.30 8.60 -16.46
CA ASP A 292 11.51 8.79 -15.65
C ASP A 292 11.99 10.26 -15.70
N GLY A 293 12.47 10.78 -14.57
CA GLY A 293 12.87 12.18 -14.41
C GLY A 293 11.73 13.15 -14.11
N SER A 294 10.46 12.70 -14.11
CA SER A 294 9.33 13.53 -13.65
C SER A 294 9.49 13.95 -12.20
N LYS A 295 9.05 15.16 -11.87
CA LYS A 295 9.29 15.78 -10.57
C LYS A 295 8.00 16.29 -9.94
N VAL A 296 7.77 16.00 -8.67
CA VAL A 296 6.72 16.65 -7.88
C VAL A 296 7.38 17.61 -6.90
N THR A 297 6.89 18.86 -6.83
CA THR A 297 7.40 19.89 -5.92
C THR A 297 6.26 20.50 -5.13
N LEU A 298 6.45 20.72 -3.83
CA LEU A 298 5.52 21.46 -3.00
C LEU A 298 5.81 22.96 -3.12
N THR A 299 4.86 23.74 -3.63
CA THR A 299 4.98 25.20 -3.80
C THR A 299 3.96 25.94 -2.93
N ALA A 300 4.29 27.16 -2.52
CA ALA A 300 3.42 27.99 -1.67
C ALA A 300 2.13 28.43 -2.39
N ASP A 301 2.21 28.65 -3.70
CA ASP A 301 1.17 29.25 -4.54
C ASP A 301 0.24 28.24 -5.23
N ARG A 302 0.76 27.04 -5.54
CA ARG A 302 0.06 26.01 -6.32
C ARG A 302 -0.03 24.65 -5.61
N GLY A 303 0.55 24.54 -4.41
CA GLY A 303 0.57 23.30 -3.66
C GLY A 303 1.48 22.27 -4.33
N LEU A 304 1.03 21.03 -4.50
CA LEU A 304 1.80 20.01 -5.19
C LEU A 304 1.74 20.26 -6.69
N VAL A 305 2.90 20.43 -7.34
CA VAL A 305 3.04 20.61 -8.78
C VAL A 305 3.87 19.45 -9.34
N LEU A 306 3.26 18.67 -10.23
CA LEU A 306 3.90 17.56 -10.93
C LEU A 306 4.28 18.01 -12.34
N THR A 307 5.56 17.86 -12.70
CA THR A 307 6.08 18.20 -14.02
C THR A 307 6.72 17.00 -14.72
N ASP A 308 6.74 17.06 -16.04
CA ASP A 308 7.58 16.18 -16.86
C ASP A 308 9.08 16.56 -16.71
N PRO A 309 10.01 15.78 -17.29
CA PRO A 309 11.44 16.09 -17.28
C PRO A 309 11.80 17.40 -17.99
N GLY A 310 10.95 17.87 -18.91
CA GLY A 310 11.07 19.14 -19.62
C GLY A 310 10.54 20.36 -18.83
N GLY A 311 9.92 20.14 -17.67
CA GLY A 311 9.33 21.18 -16.83
C GLY A 311 7.87 21.54 -17.19
N GLN A 312 7.23 20.83 -18.13
CA GLN A 312 5.81 21.00 -18.42
C GLN A 312 4.97 20.47 -17.26
N GLN A 313 4.01 21.25 -16.78
CA GLN A 313 3.08 20.81 -15.73
C GLN A 313 2.14 19.72 -16.26
N LEU A 314 2.17 18.56 -15.60
CA LEU A 314 1.31 17.41 -15.88
C LEU A 314 0.10 17.35 -14.94
N TRP A 315 0.25 17.84 -13.72
CA TRP A 315 -0.81 17.87 -12.69
C TRP A 315 -0.48 18.88 -11.59
N SER A 316 -1.51 19.37 -10.88
CA SER A 316 -1.33 20.13 -9.65
C SER A 316 -2.47 19.91 -8.65
N SER A 317 -2.19 20.06 -7.36
CA SER A 317 -3.25 20.13 -6.35
C SER A 317 -4.03 21.43 -6.51
N SER A 318 -5.29 21.36 -6.91
CA SER A 318 -6.16 22.54 -7.06
C SER A 318 -6.39 23.22 -5.69
N LEU A 319 -5.73 24.35 -5.46
CA LEU A 319 -5.92 25.14 -4.25
C LEU A 319 -7.15 26.06 -4.36
N PRO A 320 -7.85 26.34 -3.25
CA PRO A 320 -8.91 27.35 -3.21
C PRO A 320 -8.38 28.75 -3.56
N GLN A 321 -9.19 29.56 -4.23
CA GLN A 321 -8.89 30.98 -4.50
C GLN A 321 -8.96 31.80 -3.20
N THR A 322 -7.95 31.68 -2.35
CA THR A 322 -7.83 32.38 -1.06
C THR A 322 -6.54 33.19 -1.02
N ARG A 323 -6.43 34.12 -0.08
CA ARG A 323 -5.19 34.91 0.14
C ARG A 323 -4.10 34.11 0.88
N SER A 324 -4.43 32.93 1.39
CA SER A 324 -3.54 32.11 2.20
C SER A 324 -2.67 31.25 1.31
N SER A 325 -1.37 31.17 1.64
CA SER A 325 -0.39 30.36 0.91
C SER A 325 -0.10 29.07 1.67
N VAL A 326 0.30 28.03 0.95
CA VAL A 326 0.75 26.78 1.57
C VAL A 326 2.05 27.06 2.31
N SER A 327 2.12 26.71 3.60
CA SER A 327 3.33 26.81 4.41
C SER A 327 4.04 25.46 4.53
N ARG A 328 3.27 24.37 4.58
CA ARG A 328 3.78 23.00 4.69
C ARG A 328 2.77 21.95 4.22
N GLY A 329 3.28 20.81 3.77
CA GLY A 329 2.55 19.56 3.67
C GLY A 329 2.59 18.80 5.00
N LEU A 330 1.67 17.86 5.20
CA LEU A 330 1.64 16.95 6.34
C LEU A 330 1.02 15.62 5.92
N ILE A 331 1.76 14.51 6.05
CA ILE A 331 1.24 13.16 5.90
C ILE A 331 0.91 12.62 7.29
N THR A 332 -0.35 12.29 7.53
CA THR A 332 -0.79 11.74 8.83
C THR A 332 -0.67 10.22 8.86
N ASP A 333 -0.70 9.64 10.07
CA ASP A 333 -0.75 8.17 10.26
C ASP A 333 -2.09 7.54 9.87
N ALA A 334 -3.07 8.36 9.47
CA ALA A 334 -4.28 7.88 8.80
C ALA A 334 -4.09 7.75 7.27
N GLY A 335 -2.95 8.19 6.73
CA GLY A 335 -2.70 8.22 5.28
C GLY A 335 -3.23 9.47 4.57
N ASN A 336 -3.61 10.51 5.32
CA ASN A 336 -4.09 11.76 4.75
C ASN A 336 -2.91 12.72 4.49
N LEU A 337 -2.70 13.12 3.24
CA LEU A 337 -1.75 14.16 2.87
C LEU A 337 -2.48 15.51 2.84
N ARG A 338 -2.10 16.42 3.72
CA ARG A 338 -2.73 17.72 3.94
C ARG A 338 -1.77 18.84 3.57
N LEU A 339 -2.23 19.85 2.85
CA LEU A 339 -1.49 21.10 2.60
C LEU A 339 -2.07 22.18 3.52
N LEU A 340 -1.24 22.72 4.40
CA LEU A 340 -1.65 23.64 5.47
C LEU A 340 -1.16 25.06 5.20
N SER A 341 -1.95 26.03 5.65
CA SER A 341 -1.51 27.42 5.80
C SER A 341 -0.77 27.59 7.14
N GLU A 342 -0.02 28.68 7.31
CA GLU A 342 0.56 29.03 8.62
C GLU A 342 -0.52 29.43 9.63
N ASP A 343 -1.56 30.14 9.17
CA ASP A 343 -2.59 30.75 10.01
C ASP A 343 -3.75 29.82 10.39
N SER A 344 -3.77 28.58 9.91
CA SER A 344 -4.91 27.68 10.10
C SER A 344 -4.55 26.21 10.06
N ASP A 345 -5.14 25.44 10.97
CA ASP A 345 -5.11 23.98 10.95
C ASP A 345 -6.10 23.38 9.93
N VAL A 346 -6.95 24.20 9.29
CA VAL A 346 -7.78 23.76 8.17
C VAL A 346 -6.90 23.62 6.93
N ALA A 347 -6.97 22.45 6.29
CA ALA A 347 -6.13 22.20 5.13
C ALA A 347 -6.67 22.95 3.91
N LEU A 348 -5.77 23.64 3.20
CA LEU A 348 -6.06 24.26 1.89
C LEU A 348 -6.36 23.17 0.86
N TRP A 349 -5.74 22.01 0.99
CA TRP A 349 -6.00 20.83 0.18
C TRP A 349 -5.73 19.57 0.99
N SER A 350 -6.46 18.49 0.73
CA SER A 350 -6.13 17.18 1.30
C SER A 350 -6.45 16.02 0.36
N SER A 351 -5.67 14.94 0.45
CA SER A 351 -5.94 13.71 -0.31
C SER A 351 -7.27 13.08 0.09
N PHE A 352 -7.69 13.22 1.36
CA PHE A 352 -8.97 12.70 1.84
C PHE A 352 -10.18 13.43 1.26
N ALA A 353 -10.06 14.74 1.02
CA ALA A 353 -11.09 15.52 0.33
C ALA A 353 -11.07 15.34 -1.19
N ASN A 354 -10.03 14.70 -1.74
CA ASN A 354 -9.86 14.40 -3.16
C ASN A 354 -9.59 12.90 -3.35
N PRO A 355 -10.52 12.01 -2.93
CA PRO A 355 -10.32 10.57 -3.04
C PRO A 355 -10.20 10.13 -4.50
N THR A 356 -9.62 8.95 -4.69
CA THR A 356 -9.50 8.34 -6.03
C THR A 356 -10.49 7.20 -6.19
N ASP A 357 -10.01 5.96 -6.06
CA ASP A 357 -10.81 4.74 -6.04
C ASP A 357 -10.93 4.16 -4.63
N THR A 358 -10.19 4.70 -3.66
CA THR A 358 -10.01 4.10 -2.33
C THR A 358 -10.39 5.08 -1.23
N LEU A 359 -11.08 4.57 -0.20
CA LEU A 359 -11.28 5.20 1.09
C LEU A 359 -10.41 4.52 2.16
N LEU A 360 -9.92 5.33 3.09
CA LEU A 360 -9.23 4.89 4.30
C LEU A 360 -10.06 5.18 5.57
N PRO A 361 -9.77 4.50 6.69
CA PRO A 361 -10.34 4.85 7.99
C PRO A 361 -10.12 6.32 8.32
N THR A 362 -11.07 6.94 9.03
CA THR A 362 -11.18 8.38 9.35
C THR A 362 -11.60 9.29 8.18
N GLN A 363 -11.79 8.75 6.98
CA GLN A 363 -12.24 9.50 5.82
C GLN A 363 -13.77 9.58 5.75
N SER A 364 -14.29 10.71 5.26
CA SER A 364 -15.71 10.89 4.94
C SER A 364 -15.90 11.27 3.47
N ILE A 365 -17.09 10.97 2.93
CA ILE A 365 -17.58 11.55 1.67
C ILE A 365 -18.75 12.45 2.03
N GLU A 366 -18.54 13.75 1.86
CA GLU A 366 -19.57 14.77 2.03
C GLU A 366 -20.53 14.80 0.83
N VAL A 367 -21.63 15.54 0.94
CA VAL A 367 -22.59 15.71 -0.17
C VAL A 367 -21.90 16.20 -1.43
N ARG A 368 -22.25 15.59 -2.58
CA ARG A 368 -21.61 15.73 -3.91
C ARG A 368 -20.21 15.13 -4.02
N GLY A 369 -19.69 14.54 -2.96
CA GLY A 369 -18.44 13.78 -3.01
C GLY A 369 -18.62 12.49 -3.83
N ASN A 370 -17.54 12.07 -4.48
CA ASN A 370 -17.54 10.85 -5.28
C ASN A 370 -16.19 10.13 -5.22
N LEU A 371 -16.21 8.82 -5.48
CA LEU A 371 -15.06 8.01 -5.86
C LEU A 371 -15.21 7.56 -7.30
N SER A 372 -14.10 7.48 -8.00
CA SER A 372 -14.03 6.99 -9.37
C SER A 372 -13.24 5.71 -9.43
N SER A 373 -13.79 4.67 -10.07
CA SER A 373 -13.02 3.47 -10.37
C SER A 373 -11.87 3.79 -11.32
N ARG A 374 -10.90 2.88 -11.38
CA ARG A 374 -9.95 2.82 -12.49
C ARG A 374 -10.64 2.36 -13.78
N LEU A 375 -10.01 2.62 -14.92
CA LEU A 375 -10.45 2.15 -16.23
C LEU A 375 -10.24 0.64 -16.39
N LYS A 376 -9.09 0.13 -15.94
CA LYS A 376 -8.70 -1.30 -15.90
C LYS A 376 -7.85 -1.51 -14.64
N GLU A 377 -7.61 -2.75 -14.22
CA GLU A 377 -6.83 -3.06 -13.00
C GLU A 377 -5.44 -2.37 -12.98
N THR A 378 -4.78 -2.28 -14.13
CA THR A 378 -3.44 -1.69 -14.30
C THR A 378 -3.45 -0.24 -14.78
N SER A 379 -4.61 0.33 -15.11
CA SER A 379 -4.74 1.70 -15.60
C SER A 379 -5.12 2.67 -14.48
N PHE A 380 -4.43 3.80 -14.39
CA PHE A 380 -4.72 4.85 -13.40
C PHE A 380 -5.64 5.95 -13.94
N GLN A 381 -6.21 5.73 -15.13
CA GLN A 381 -7.25 6.59 -15.68
C GLN A 381 -8.60 6.32 -15.02
N LYS A 382 -9.48 7.33 -15.01
CA LYS A 382 -10.85 7.17 -14.50
C LYS A 382 -11.63 6.21 -15.39
N GLY A 383 -12.24 5.20 -14.78
CA GLY A 383 -13.18 4.30 -15.43
C GLY A 383 -14.61 4.82 -15.40
N ARG A 384 -15.56 3.94 -15.71
CA ARG A 384 -16.99 4.28 -15.79
C ARG A 384 -17.78 4.13 -14.48
N PHE A 385 -17.24 3.46 -13.47
CA PHE A 385 -17.97 3.26 -12.21
C PHE A 385 -17.72 4.39 -11.24
N ARG A 386 -18.78 4.82 -10.55
CA ARG A 386 -18.75 5.88 -9.54
C ARG A 386 -19.45 5.43 -8.28
N LEU A 387 -18.86 5.74 -7.14
CA LEU A 387 -19.57 5.82 -5.87
C LEU A 387 -19.84 7.28 -5.61
N ARG A 388 -21.10 7.67 -5.43
CA ARG A 388 -21.50 9.08 -5.27
C ARG A 388 -22.38 9.20 -4.05
N PHE A 389 -22.12 10.20 -3.22
CA PHE A 389 -23.04 10.60 -2.16
C PHE A 389 -23.74 11.89 -2.58
N ASP A 390 -25.01 11.82 -2.97
CA ASP A 390 -25.76 13.00 -3.40
C ASP A 390 -27.24 12.87 -3.05
N ASP A 391 -27.90 14.00 -2.89
CA ASP A 391 -29.34 14.08 -2.56
C ASP A 391 -29.76 13.18 -1.38
N GLY A 392 -28.87 13.09 -0.38
CA GLY A 392 -29.09 12.32 0.84
C GLY A 392 -28.89 10.81 0.72
N ASP A 393 -28.33 10.32 -0.38
CA ASP A 393 -28.18 8.89 -0.64
C ASP A 393 -26.78 8.51 -1.14
N LEU A 394 -26.29 7.37 -0.69
CA LEU A 394 -25.10 6.73 -1.22
C LEU A 394 -25.48 5.83 -2.41
N GLN A 395 -24.87 6.06 -3.56
CA GLN A 395 -25.18 5.33 -4.79
C GLN A 395 -23.92 4.75 -5.44
N LEU A 396 -24.05 3.56 -6.02
CA LEU A 396 -23.10 3.08 -7.03
C LEU A 396 -23.72 3.21 -8.42
N LEU A 397 -22.98 3.83 -9.32
CA LEU A 397 -23.45 4.30 -10.61
C LEU A 397 -22.49 3.83 -11.71
N THR A 398 -23.03 3.56 -12.89
CA THR A 398 -22.24 3.46 -14.13
C THR A 398 -22.47 4.70 -14.97
N LEU A 399 -21.40 5.26 -15.51
CA LEU A 399 -21.43 6.30 -16.53
C LEU A 399 -21.54 5.66 -17.92
N ASN A 400 -21.93 6.47 -18.90
CA ASN A 400 -21.81 6.10 -20.30
C ASN A 400 -20.35 5.83 -20.65
N SER A 401 -20.04 4.64 -21.16
CA SER A 401 -18.67 4.21 -21.47
C SER A 401 -18.02 5.02 -22.59
N GLU A 402 -18.81 5.61 -23.49
CA GLU A 402 -18.31 6.40 -24.61
C GLU A 402 -17.85 7.80 -24.18
N THR A 403 -18.60 8.44 -23.28
CA THR A 403 -18.31 9.82 -22.87
C THR A 403 -17.50 9.89 -21.57
N LEU A 404 -17.71 8.94 -20.67
CA LEU A 404 -17.21 8.92 -19.29
C LEU A 404 -17.48 10.23 -18.52
N ALA A 405 -18.44 11.04 -19.01
CA ALA A 405 -18.77 12.33 -18.43
C ALA A 405 -19.55 12.13 -17.13
N GLU A 406 -19.18 12.85 -16.06
CA GLU A 406 -19.82 12.70 -14.74
C GLU A 406 -21.32 13.08 -14.77
N THR A 407 -21.75 13.87 -15.75
CA THR A 407 -23.16 14.23 -15.98
C THR A 407 -23.92 13.19 -16.81
N ASP A 408 -23.23 12.30 -17.52
CA ASP A 408 -23.81 11.29 -18.41
C ASP A 408 -23.89 9.94 -17.69
N VAL A 409 -24.71 9.92 -16.64
CA VAL A 409 -25.00 8.73 -15.84
C VAL A 409 -25.85 7.78 -16.66
N TYR A 410 -25.39 6.54 -16.80
CA TYR A 410 -26.11 5.51 -17.55
C TYR A 410 -27.19 4.85 -16.67
N PHE A 411 -26.83 4.31 -15.50
CA PHE A 411 -27.80 3.87 -14.48
C PHE A 411 -27.17 3.72 -13.09
N SER A 412 -28.02 3.57 -12.07
CA SER A 412 -27.64 3.25 -10.68
C SER A 412 -27.89 1.79 -10.39
N TYR A 413 -26.90 1.07 -9.85
CA TYR A 413 -27.04 -0.36 -9.50
C TYR A 413 -27.02 -0.62 -7.99
N TYR A 414 -26.80 0.41 -7.18
CA TYR A 414 -26.93 0.34 -5.73
C TYR A 414 -27.41 1.67 -5.16
N SER A 415 -28.21 1.60 -4.10
CA SER A 415 -28.65 2.73 -3.29
C SER A 415 -28.71 2.30 -1.83
N SER A 416 -28.21 3.14 -0.93
CA SER A 416 -28.37 2.96 0.51
C SER A 416 -29.80 3.18 1.00
N ASN A 417 -30.68 3.75 0.15
CA ASN A 417 -32.05 4.16 0.49
C ASN A 417 -32.11 5.12 1.68
N THR A 418 -31.13 6.02 1.82
CA THR A 418 -31.08 7.01 2.91
C THR A 418 -31.68 8.36 2.54
N LYS A 419 -32.34 8.44 1.38
CA LYS A 419 -33.09 9.62 0.90
C LYS A 419 -34.43 9.79 1.63
N ASP A 420 -34.40 9.80 2.95
CA ASP A 420 -35.58 10.08 3.76
C ASP A 420 -36.03 11.55 3.56
N PRO A 421 -37.31 11.84 3.29
CA PRO A 421 -37.78 13.21 3.06
C PRO A 421 -37.57 14.18 4.24
N HIS A 422 -37.52 13.66 5.47
CA HIS A 422 -37.44 14.44 6.71
C HIS A 422 -36.03 14.38 7.33
N ASN A 423 -35.33 13.25 7.17
CA ASN A 423 -34.02 13.01 7.75
C ASN A 423 -33.06 12.36 6.72
N PRO A 424 -32.75 13.02 5.59
CA PRO A 424 -31.90 12.44 4.57
C PRO A 424 -30.48 12.19 5.09
N GLY A 425 -29.75 11.30 4.42
CA GLY A 425 -28.32 11.13 4.64
C GLY A 425 -27.55 12.46 4.52
N ASN A 426 -26.54 12.63 5.36
CA ASN A 426 -25.71 13.84 5.40
C ASN A 426 -24.32 13.59 4.79
N ARG A 427 -23.71 12.45 5.14
CA ARG A 427 -22.38 12.04 4.64
C ARG A 427 -22.12 10.57 4.88
N LEU A 428 -21.24 9.98 4.08
CA LEU A 428 -20.63 8.67 4.35
C LEU A 428 -19.44 8.86 5.30
N VAL A 429 -19.32 7.99 6.31
CA VAL A 429 -18.17 7.94 7.21
C VAL A 429 -17.56 6.55 7.18
N PHE A 430 -16.26 6.47 6.92
CA PHE A 430 -15.45 5.29 7.18
C PHE A 430 -14.62 5.57 8.44
N ASN A 431 -15.03 5.03 9.59
CA ASN A 431 -14.44 5.41 10.85
C ASN A 431 -13.14 4.64 11.16
N GLU A 432 -12.44 5.06 12.21
CA GLU A 432 -11.17 4.48 12.67
C GLU A 432 -11.28 3.01 13.10
N THR A 433 -12.45 2.53 13.52
CA THR A 433 -12.66 1.13 13.94
C THR A 433 -12.97 0.20 12.77
N GLY A 434 -13.12 0.73 11.55
CA GLY A 434 -13.38 -0.05 10.35
C GLY A 434 -14.86 -0.14 9.97
N TYR A 435 -15.77 0.52 10.69
CA TYR A 435 -17.18 0.60 10.28
C TYR A 435 -17.37 1.66 9.21
N MET A 436 -18.29 1.35 8.28
CA MET A 436 -18.74 2.30 7.27
C MET A 436 -20.25 2.52 7.38
N TYR A 437 -20.65 3.77 7.54
CA TYR A 437 -22.06 4.14 7.71
C TYR A 437 -22.36 5.54 7.15
N VAL A 438 -23.58 5.72 6.70
CA VAL A 438 -24.16 7.03 6.41
C VAL A 438 -24.64 7.65 7.71
N VAL A 439 -24.18 8.85 8.02
CA VAL A 439 -24.72 9.68 9.11
C VAL A 439 -25.92 10.43 8.56
N MET A 440 -27.08 10.33 9.22
CA MET A 440 -28.29 11.05 8.82
C MET A 440 -28.23 12.52 9.26
N ARG A 441 -29.14 13.36 8.75
CA ARG A 441 -29.17 14.81 9.02
C ARG A 441 -29.28 15.16 10.51
N ASP A 442 -29.92 14.32 11.31
CA ASP A 442 -30.00 14.47 12.77
C ASP A 442 -28.64 14.28 13.50
N ASN A 443 -27.59 13.84 12.80
CA ASN A 443 -26.25 13.51 13.31
C ASN A 443 -26.21 12.40 14.39
N THR A 444 -27.33 11.76 14.71
CA THR A 444 -27.44 10.69 15.71
C THR A 444 -27.73 9.35 15.08
N THR A 445 -28.56 9.33 14.03
CA THR A 445 -28.96 8.12 13.32
C THR A 445 -27.86 7.73 12.33
N ARG A 446 -27.57 6.43 12.29
CA ARG A 446 -26.54 5.85 11.42
C ARG A 446 -27.15 4.71 10.62
N PHE A 447 -26.92 4.73 9.31
CA PHE A 447 -27.24 3.62 8.43
C PHE A 447 -25.94 2.92 8.04
N TYR A 448 -25.72 1.70 8.53
CA TYR A 448 -24.51 0.94 8.23
C TYR A 448 -24.57 0.40 6.81
N VAL A 449 -23.52 0.66 6.02
CA VAL A 449 -23.43 0.15 4.63
C VAL A 449 -23.37 -1.38 4.63
N ASN A 450 -22.78 -1.96 5.67
CA ASN A 450 -22.73 -3.39 5.92
C ASN A 450 -22.89 -3.69 7.42
N ASN A 451 -23.52 -4.82 7.73
CA ASN A 451 -23.86 -5.23 9.10
C ASN A 451 -22.84 -6.19 9.76
N LYS A 452 -21.71 -6.47 9.10
CA LYS A 452 -20.64 -7.30 9.69
C LYS A 452 -19.71 -6.45 10.54
N ASP A 453 -19.35 -6.97 11.70
CA ASP A 453 -18.38 -6.32 12.59
C ASP A 453 -16.98 -6.33 11.95
N PRO A 454 -16.29 -5.17 11.92
CA PRO A 454 -14.94 -5.08 11.40
C PRO A 454 -13.93 -5.71 12.37
N VAL A 455 -12.82 -6.19 11.83
CA VAL A 455 -11.66 -6.58 12.65
C VAL A 455 -10.99 -5.35 13.28
N PRO A 456 -10.26 -5.47 14.41
CA PRO A 456 -9.67 -4.31 15.09
C PRO A 456 -8.59 -3.59 14.25
N SER A 457 -8.81 -2.30 13.97
CA SER A 457 -7.88 -1.46 13.21
C SER A 457 -6.52 -1.20 13.88
N LYS A 458 -6.41 -1.53 15.17
CA LYS A 458 -5.13 -1.55 15.89
C LYS A 458 -4.19 -2.59 15.28
N ASP A 459 -4.72 -3.77 14.97
CA ASP A 459 -3.95 -4.93 14.52
C ASP A 459 -3.99 -5.12 12.99
N PHE A 460 -4.93 -4.44 12.31
CA PHE A 460 -5.15 -4.56 10.87
C PHE A 460 -5.17 -3.20 10.16
N TYR A 461 -4.56 -3.13 8.99
CA TYR A 461 -4.83 -2.07 8.01
C TYR A 461 -6.18 -2.32 7.36
N HIS A 462 -6.93 -1.25 7.07
CA HIS A 462 -8.18 -1.33 6.33
C HIS A 462 -8.16 -0.40 5.11
N ARG A 463 -8.88 -0.78 4.06
CA ARG A 463 -9.18 0.07 2.91
C ARG A 463 -10.50 -0.35 2.29
N ALA A 464 -11.24 0.58 1.69
CA ALA A 464 -12.39 0.26 0.87
C ALA A 464 -12.18 0.79 -0.55
N VAL A 465 -12.39 -0.04 -1.57
CA VAL A 465 -11.99 0.28 -2.95
C VAL A 465 -13.16 0.05 -3.90
N LEU A 466 -13.41 1.02 -4.77
CA LEU A 466 -14.27 0.88 -5.93
C LEU A 466 -13.44 0.33 -7.09
N HIS A 467 -13.60 -0.96 -7.37
CA HIS A 467 -12.86 -1.65 -8.41
C HIS A 467 -13.33 -1.25 -9.82
N PHE A 468 -12.48 -1.49 -10.81
CA PHE A 468 -12.76 -1.19 -12.23
C PHE A 468 -13.95 -1.99 -12.80
N ASP A 469 -14.37 -3.05 -12.11
CA ASP A 469 -15.50 -3.92 -12.44
C ASP A 469 -16.81 -3.52 -11.74
N GLY A 470 -16.80 -2.42 -10.99
CA GLY A 470 -17.97 -1.86 -10.32
C GLY A 470 -18.22 -2.40 -8.90
N VAL A 471 -17.41 -3.34 -8.41
CA VAL A 471 -17.54 -3.82 -7.03
C VAL A 471 -16.88 -2.84 -6.05
N PHE A 472 -17.65 -2.35 -5.08
CA PHE A 472 -17.11 -1.60 -3.94
C PHE A 472 -16.84 -2.55 -2.78
N ALA A 473 -15.59 -2.72 -2.38
CA ALA A 473 -15.21 -3.75 -1.41
C ALA A 473 -14.29 -3.22 -0.31
N GLN A 474 -14.58 -3.60 0.94
CA GLN A 474 -13.70 -3.36 2.08
C GLN A 474 -12.76 -4.55 2.28
N TYR A 475 -11.48 -4.26 2.47
CA TYR A 475 -10.43 -5.23 2.75
C TYR A 475 -9.71 -4.90 4.06
N TYR A 476 -9.10 -5.92 4.65
CA TYR A 476 -8.18 -5.78 5.78
C TYR A 476 -6.89 -6.58 5.59
N HIS A 477 -5.81 -6.14 6.23
CA HIS A 477 -4.48 -6.77 6.16
C HIS A 477 -3.77 -6.70 7.52
N PRO A 478 -3.19 -7.78 8.06
CA PRO A 478 -2.51 -7.76 9.36
C PRO A 478 -1.28 -6.84 9.39
N LYS A 479 -1.20 -5.95 10.39
CA LYS A 479 -0.03 -5.07 10.59
C LYS A 479 1.21 -5.82 11.08
N ARG A 480 1.03 -6.97 11.73
CA ARG A 480 2.10 -7.81 12.28
C ARG A 480 2.13 -9.15 11.56
N GLN A 481 3.31 -9.61 11.13
CA GLN A 481 3.47 -10.96 10.61
C GLN A 481 3.45 -11.96 11.77
N GLY A 482 2.36 -12.73 11.88
CA GLY A 482 2.27 -13.87 12.79
C GLY A 482 2.88 -15.12 12.18
N VAL A 483 3.65 -15.86 12.96
CA VAL A 483 4.15 -17.20 12.64
C VAL A 483 2.96 -18.13 12.32
N ASN A 484 3.00 -18.80 11.16
CA ASN A 484 2.09 -19.86 10.71
C ASN A 484 0.66 -19.47 10.26
N ASN A 485 0.48 -18.50 9.36
CA ASN A 485 -0.69 -18.52 8.48
C ASN A 485 -0.28 -18.35 7.02
N SER A 486 -0.79 -19.24 6.16
CA SER A 486 -0.52 -19.29 4.72
C SER A 486 -1.16 -18.14 3.93
N ASP A 487 -1.84 -17.19 4.58
CA ASP A 487 -2.53 -16.06 3.95
C ASP A 487 -1.95 -14.73 4.46
N ASN A 488 -0.81 -14.34 3.90
CA ASN A 488 -0.16 -13.04 4.15
C ASN A 488 -0.75 -11.90 3.29
N GLY A 489 -1.91 -12.12 2.67
CA GLY A 489 -2.55 -11.21 1.71
C GLY A 489 -3.70 -10.38 2.28
N TRP A 490 -4.29 -9.52 1.44
CA TRP A 490 -5.50 -8.76 1.79
C TRP A 490 -6.73 -9.68 1.83
N SER A 491 -7.49 -9.63 2.92
CA SER A 491 -8.73 -10.40 3.08
C SER A 491 -9.95 -9.52 2.84
N LEU A 492 -10.97 -10.06 2.17
CA LEU A 492 -12.26 -9.39 1.93
C LEU A 492 -13.09 -9.37 3.24
N ALA A 493 -13.55 -8.20 3.66
CA ALA A 493 -14.51 -8.06 4.75
C ALA A 493 -15.96 -8.18 4.22
N TRP A 494 -16.27 -7.37 3.22
CA TRP A 494 -17.56 -7.34 2.53
C TRP A 494 -17.40 -6.61 1.19
N SER A 495 -18.37 -6.79 0.31
CA SER A 495 -18.47 -6.11 -0.97
C SER A 495 -19.92 -5.71 -1.25
N GLU A 496 -20.08 -4.64 -2.00
CA GLU A 496 -21.35 -4.19 -2.54
C GLU A 496 -21.20 -3.96 -4.06
N PRO A 497 -22.03 -4.61 -4.89
CA PRO A 497 -22.92 -5.71 -4.52
C PRO A 497 -22.17 -6.97 -4.08
N GLU A 498 -22.85 -7.83 -3.32
CA GLU A 498 -22.32 -9.15 -2.95
C GLU A 498 -22.14 -10.06 -4.17
N ASN A 499 -23.01 -9.91 -5.18
CA ASN A 499 -22.94 -10.61 -6.46
C ASN A 499 -23.20 -9.65 -7.62
N ILE A 500 -22.15 -9.05 -8.14
CA ILE A 500 -22.18 -8.14 -9.30
C ILE A 500 -22.71 -8.79 -10.59
N CYS A 501 -22.67 -10.13 -10.70
CA CYS A 501 -23.21 -10.85 -11.86
C CYS A 501 -24.74 -11.00 -11.80
N ALA A 502 -25.34 -10.96 -10.60
CA ALA A 502 -26.77 -11.17 -10.44
C ALA A 502 -27.55 -9.93 -10.86
N LYS A 503 -28.63 -10.13 -11.62
CA LYS A 503 -29.64 -9.09 -11.89
C LYS A 503 -30.57 -8.95 -10.68
N THR A 504 -30.03 -8.51 -9.56
CA THR A 504 -30.79 -8.27 -8.32
C THR A 504 -30.41 -6.90 -7.79
N PHE A 505 -30.94 -5.85 -8.40
CA PHE A 505 -30.64 -4.50 -7.97
C PHE A 505 -31.96 -3.81 -7.65
N GLY A 506 -32.14 -3.42 -6.39
CA GLY A 506 -33.08 -2.43 -5.86
C GLY A 506 -34.60 -2.58 -6.15
N PRO A 507 -35.47 -2.11 -5.24
CA PRO A 507 -36.92 -2.03 -5.47
C PRO A 507 -37.35 -1.03 -6.56
N TYR A 508 -36.40 -0.38 -7.24
CA TYR A 508 -36.64 0.70 -8.20
C TYR A 508 -36.09 0.47 -9.61
N LEU A 509 -35.45 -0.67 -9.90
CA LEU A 509 -34.91 -0.92 -11.23
C LEU A 509 -35.97 -1.58 -12.12
N ASP A 510 -36.43 -0.77 -13.07
CA ASP A 510 -37.43 -1.13 -14.05
C ASP A 510 -36.92 -2.31 -14.89
N ALA A 511 -37.78 -3.28 -15.19
CA ALA A 511 -37.42 -4.47 -15.97
C ALA A 511 -36.89 -4.15 -17.39
N ASN A 512 -36.94 -2.87 -17.77
CA ASN A 512 -36.62 -2.28 -19.06
C ASN A 512 -35.23 -1.62 -19.15
N GLU A 513 -34.42 -1.60 -18.08
CA GLU A 513 -33.11 -0.96 -18.16
C GLU A 513 -32.13 -1.72 -19.09
N LEU A 514 -31.62 -0.96 -20.06
CA LEU A 514 -30.73 -1.40 -21.14
C LEU A 514 -29.29 -1.47 -20.64
N GLY A 515 -28.53 -2.46 -21.12
CA GLY A 515 -27.07 -2.53 -20.94
C GLY A 515 -26.56 -3.78 -20.23
N ASN A 516 -25.29 -3.74 -19.82
CA ASN A 516 -24.67 -4.74 -18.96
C ASN A 516 -23.87 -4.05 -17.85
N LEU A 517 -23.76 -4.73 -16.70
CA LEU A 517 -23.02 -4.20 -15.55
C LEU A 517 -21.55 -4.62 -15.56
N ALA A 518 -21.24 -5.88 -15.22
CA ALA A 518 -19.86 -6.35 -15.09
C ALA A 518 -19.19 -6.77 -16.42
N CYS A 519 -19.88 -7.57 -17.23
CA CYS A 519 -19.39 -8.11 -18.50
C CYS A 519 -20.23 -7.58 -19.66
N GLY A 520 -19.64 -7.38 -20.84
CA GLY A 520 -20.33 -6.86 -22.02
C GLY A 520 -21.39 -7.78 -22.63
N PHE A 521 -21.92 -7.38 -23.77
CA PHE A 521 -22.92 -8.14 -24.51
C PHE A 521 -22.36 -9.48 -24.99
N ASN A 522 -23.22 -10.50 -25.01
CA ASN A 522 -22.88 -11.88 -25.34
C ASN A 522 -21.73 -12.46 -24.49
N ASN A 523 -21.37 -11.83 -23.38
CA ASN A 523 -20.32 -12.27 -22.46
C ASN A 523 -20.96 -12.82 -21.17
N ILE A 524 -20.36 -13.84 -20.56
CA ILE A 524 -20.89 -14.53 -19.40
C ILE A 524 -20.15 -14.08 -18.14
N CYS A 525 -20.88 -13.53 -17.18
CA CYS A 525 -20.38 -13.20 -15.85
C CYS A 525 -20.41 -14.41 -14.93
N ILE A 526 -19.25 -14.71 -14.35
CA ILE A 526 -19.02 -15.77 -13.36
C ILE A 526 -18.51 -15.10 -12.09
N LEU A 527 -19.17 -15.32 -10.96
CA LEU A 527 -18.74 -14.76 -9.69
C LEU A 527 -17.52 -15.52 -9.16
N GLY A 528 -16.41 -14.82 -8.96
CA GLY A 528 -15.21 -15.37 -8.32
C GLY A 528 -15.35 -15.48 -6.81
N TYR A 529 -14.48 -16.28 -6.17
CA TYR A 529 -14.43 -16.44 -4.71
C TYR A 529 -14.14 -15.14 -3.95
N ASN A 530 -13.54 -14.15 -4.62
CA ASN A 530 -13.27 -12.81 -4.11
C ASN A 530 -14.44 -11.83 -4.32
N HIS A 531 -15.61 -12.33 -4.72
CA HIS A 531 -16.82 -11.58 -5.05
C HIS A 531 -16.67 -10.62 -6.25
N ARG A 532 -15.60 -10.76 -7.03
CA ARG A 532 -15.36 -10.00 -8.27
C ARG A 532 -15.78 -10.84 -9.49
N PRO A 533 -16.19 -10.20 -10.59
CA PRO A 533 -16.62 -10.92 -11.78
C PRO A 533 -15.44 -11.41 -12.61
N ARG A 534 -15.63 -12.57 -13.23
CA ARG A 534 -14.84 -13.06 -14.36
C ARG A 534 -15.76 -13.15 -15.57
N CYS A 535 -15.26 -12.72 -16.73
CA CYS A 535 -16.04 -12.66 -17.96
C CYS A 535 -15.49 -13.69 -18.96
N GLU A 536 -16.38 -14.46 -19.58
CA GLU A 536 -16.02 -15.50 -20.54
C GLU A 536 -16.97 -15.46 -21.75
N CYS A 537 -16.41 -15.30 -22.96
CA CYS A 537 -17.19 -15.46 -24.18
C CYS A 537 -17.64 -16.94 -24.33
N PRO A 538 -18.91 -17.18 -24.73
CA PRO A 538 -19.36 -18.52 -25.11
C PRO A 538 -18.49 -19.13 -26.22
N GLU A 539 -18.50 -20.47 -26.33
CA GLU A 539 -17.95 -21.15 -27.50
C GLU A 539 -18.57 -20.59 -28.79
N ARG A 540 -17.76 -20.43 -29.85
CA ARG A 540 -18.11 -19.77 -31.12
C ARG A 540 -18.31 -18.26 -31.03
N PHE A 541 -17.90 -17.64 -29.93
CA PHE A 541 -17.84 -16.20 -29.76
C PHE A 541 -16.42 -15.76 -29.41
N LEU A 542 -16.03 -14.59 -29.91
CA LEU A 542 -14.73 -13.97 -29.69
C LEU A 542 -14.94 -12.57 -29.11
N LEU A 543 -14.00 -12.10 -28.30
CA LEU A 543 -13.99 -10.71 -27.86
C LEU A 543 -13.95 -9.76 -29.06
N VAL A 544 -14.74 -8.69 -28.99
CA VAL A 544 -14.71 -7.61 -29.98
C VAL A 544 -13.35 -6.90 -29.93
N ASP A 545 -12.89 -6.57 -28.71
CA ASP A 545 -11.53 -6.14 -28.41
C ASP A 545 -10.79 -7.26 -27.63
N PRO A 546 -9.81 -7.95 -28.22
CA PRO A 546 -9.05 -9.00 -27.55
C PRO A 546 -8.31 -8.55 -26.28
N SER A 547 -8.14 -7.24 -26.06
CA SER A 547 -7.51 -6.66 -24.87
C SER A 547 -8.49 -6.27 -23.76
N ASP A 548 -9.79 -6.50 -23.96
CA ASP A 548 -10.85 -6.19 -23.01
C ASP A 548 -11.70 -7.43 -22.68
N GLU A 549 -11.22 -8.25 -21.73
CA GLU A 549 -11.92 -9.47 -21.27
C GLU A 549 -13.35 -9.20 -20.76
N TYR A 550 -13.59 -7.99 -20.25
CA TYR A 550 -14.89 -7.55 -19.71
C TYR A 550 -15.81 -6.97 -20.78
N GLY A 551 -15.31 -6.80 -22.00
CA GLY A 551 -16.02 -6.19 -23.12
C GLY A 551 -17.04 -7.11 -23.79
N ASP A 552 -17.50 -6.68 -24.96
CA ASP A 552 -18.49 -7.40 -25.74
C ASP A 552 -17.87 -8.59 -26.47
N CYS A 553 -18.66 -9.66 -26.62
CA CYS A 553 -18.35 -10.79 -27.49
C CYS A 553 -19.17 -10.71 -28.79
N LYS A 554 -18.56 -11.11 -29.90
CA LYS A 554 -19.20 -11.27 -31.21
C LYS A 554 -19.11 -12.72 -31.68
N PRO A 555 -20.08 -13.24 -32.44
CA PRO A 555 -19.97 -14.57 -33.04
C PRO A 555 -18.77 -14.62 -33.99
N ASP A 556 -18.14 -15.79 -34.09
CA ASP A 556 -17.10 -16.09 -35.10
C ASP A 556 -17.68 -16.59 -36.44
N PHE A 557 -19.00 -16.50 -36.59
CA PHE A 557 -19.78 -16.96 -37.72
C PHE A 557 -20.81 -15.91 -38.15
N GLU A 558 -21.30 -16.02 -39.38
CA GLU A 558 -22.40 -15.17 -39.85
C GLU A 558 -23.73 -15.59 -39.21
N MET A 559 -24.36 -14.64 -38.50
CA MET A 559 -25.68 -14.84 -37.93
C MET A 559 -26.75 -15.00 -39.02
N GLN A 560 -27.80 -15.76 -38.72
CA GLN A 560 -28.96 -15.89 -39.61
C GLN A 560 -29.61 -14.52 -39.81
N THR A 561 -29.92 -14.18 -41.06
CA THR A 561 -30.67 -12.97 -41.40
C THR A 561 -32.07 -13.34 -41.87
N CYS A 562 -33.09 -12.60 -41.42
CA CYS A 562 -34.43 -12.71 -41.97
C CYS A 562 -34.48 -12.04 -43.36
N GLY A 563 -34.24 -12.81 -44.43
CA GLY A 563 -34.32 -12.33 -45.82
C GLY A 563 -35.75 -12.19 -46.33
N ARG A 564 -35.95 -11.44 -47.44
CA ARG A 564 -37.17 -11.56 -48.26
C ARG A 564 -37.08 -12.87 -49.04
N GLU A 565 -38.11 -13.70 -48.95
CA GLU A 565 -38.29 -14.91 -49.75
C GLU A 565 -37.91 -14.63 -51.21
N SER A 566 -36.80 -15.21 -51.66
CA SER A 566 -36.60 -15.42 -53.09
C SER A 566 -37.27 -16.74 -53.41
N ASN A 567 -38.21 -16.71 -54.37
CA ASN A 567 -39.09 -17.78 -54.84
C ASN A 567 -38.42 -19.15 -55.02
N GLN A 568 -38.14 -19.85 -53.92
CA GLN A 568 -37.76 -21.25 -53.91
C GLN A 568 -38.41 -21.92 -52.71
N THR A 569 -39.54 -22.57 -53.00
CA THR A 569 -40.40 -23.39 -52.13
C THR A 569 -39.71 -24.65 -51.57
N ALA A 570 -38.40 -24.64 -51.40
CA ALA A 570 -37.59 -25.73 -50.84
C ALA A 570 -36.50 -25.28 -49.84
N ALA A 571 -36.37 -23.97 -49.56
CA ALA A 571 -35.25 -23.43 -48.77
C ALA A 571 -35.47 -23.38 -47.24
N GLU A 572 -36.71 -23.47 -46.75
CA GLU A 572 -37.00 -23.31 -45.30
C GLU A 572 -36.50 -24.48 -44.44
N ASP A 573 -36.53 -25.72 -44.95
CA ASP A 573 -36.04 -26.91 -44.23
C ASP A 573 -34.51 -27.11 -44.38
N GLN A 574 -33.88 -26.50 -45.40
CA GLN A 574 -32.43 -26.55 -45.56
C GLN A 574 -31.71 -25.58 -44.61
N ASP A 575 -32.28 -24.40 -44.34
CA ASP A 575 -31.68 -23.36 -43.48
C ASP A 575 -31.67 -23.79 -41.99
N ALA A 576 -32.73 -24.46 -41.51
CA ALA A 576 -32.77 -25.00 -40.14
C ALA A 576 -31.70 -26.09 -39.88
N ASN A 577 -31.23 -26.78 -40.93
CA ASN A 577 -30.21 -27.82 -40.81
C ASN A 577 -28.78 -27.27 -40.82
N LEU A 578 -28.58 -25.97 -41.09
CA LEU A 578 -27.27 -25.30 -41.04
C LEU A 578 -26.85 -24.92 -39.61
N TYR A 579 -27.80 -24.85 -38.69
CA TYR A 579 -27.55 -24.41 -37.31
C TYR A 579 -27.58 -25.58 -36.32
N GLU A 580 -26.78 -25.45 -35.27
CA GLU A 580 -26.76 -26.32 -34.10
C GLU A 580 -26.80 -25.50 -32.81
N PHE A 581 -26.78 -26.18 -31.66
CA PHE A 581 -26.77 -25.52 -30.37
C PHE A 581 -25.52 -25.84 -29.57
N VAL A 582 -24.82 -24.79 -29.15
CA VAL A 582 -23.86 -24.88 -28.04
C VAL A 582 -24.65 -24.85 -26.74
N THR A 583 -24.39 -25.82 -25.86
CA THR A 583 -25.07 -25.91 -24.56
C THR A 583 -24.22 -25.24 -23.49
N LEU A 584 -24.77 -24.20 -22.87
CA LEU A 584 -24.20 -23.52 -21.72
C LEU A 584 -24.98 -23.92 -20.47
N ARG A 585 -24.41 -24.86 -19.71
CA ARG A 585 -25.03 -25.35 -18.47
C ARG A 585 -25.07 -24.24 -17.41
N MET A 586 -26.13 -24.24 -16.61
CA MET A 586 -26.31 -23.35 -15.46
C MET A 586 -26.10 -21.87 -15.82
N THR A 587 -26.45 -21.51 -17.05
CA THR A 587 -26.23 -20.19 -17.62
C THR A 587 -27.57 -19.59 -18.00
N ASN A 588 -27.80 -18.33 -17.64
CA ASN A 588 -29.01 -17.58 -17.95
C ASN A 588 -28.65 -16.21 -18.54
N TRP A 589 -29.65 -15.59 -19.18
CA TRP A 589 -29.57 -14.26 -19.77
C TRP A 589 -30.83 -13.49 -19.38
N PRO A 590 -30.93 -12.88 -18.19
CA PRO A 590 -32.20 -12.36 -17.64
C PRO A 590 -32.86 -11.19 -18.40
N SER A 591 -32.40 -10.84 -19.59
CA SER A 591 -32.98 -9.83 -20.48
C SER A 591 -33.01 -10.35 -21.92
N GLY A 592 -33.56 -9.56 -22.85
CA GLY A 592 -33.65 -9.94 -24.27
C GLY A 592 -34.69 -11.03 -24.59
N ASP A 593 -35.53 -11.38 -23.62
CA ASP A 593 -36.71 -12.24 -23.82
C ASP A 593 -37.71 -11.59 -24.77
N TYR A 594 -38.19 -12.36 -25.75
CA TYR A 594 -39.31 -11.91 -26.60
C TYR A 594 -40.43 -12.93 -26.75
N LYS A 595 -40.23 -14.18 -26.29
CA LYS A 595 -41.29 -15.19 -26.26
C LYS A 595 -41.04 -16.24 -25.18
N ARG A 596 -42.11 -16.76 -24.58
CA ARG A 596 -42.07 -17.80 -23.54
C ARG A 596 -43.05 -18.92 -23.85
N TYR A 597 -42.66 -20.15 -23.53
CA TYR A 597 -43.49 -21.34 -23.58
C TYR A 597 -43.44 -22.11 -22.26
N SER A 598 -44.54 -22.75 -21.88
CA SER A 598 -44.65 -23.54 -20.65
C SER A 598 -44.76 -25.02 -20.97
N ASN A 599 -44.23 -25.87 -20.08
CA ASN A 599 -44.24 -27.33 -20.18
C ASN A 599 -43.48 -27.88 -21.40
N TYR A 600 -42.35 -27.27 -21.75
CA TYR A 600 -41.48 -27.73 -22.83
C TYR A 600 -40.33 -28.56 -22.28
N ASP A 601 -39.96 -29.62 -23.01
CA ASP A 601 -38.69 -30.31 -22.83
C ASP A 601 -37.59 -29.63 -23.67
N GLU A 602 -36.36 -30.13 -23.53
CA GLU A 602 -35.19 -29.59 -24.23
C GLU A 602 -35.35 -29.58 -25.76
N GLU A 603 -35.79 -30.70 -26.33
CA GLU A 603 -35.95 -30.85 -27.78
C GLU A 603 -36.96 -29.87 -28.36
N ARG A 604 -38.15 -29.79 -27.73
CA ARG A 604 -39.18 -28.84 -28.16
C ARG A 604 -38.71 -27.40 -28.00
N CYS A 605 -38.00 -27.10 -26.90
CA CYS A 605 -37.50 -25.75 -26.66
C CYS A 605 -36.51 -25.32 -27.76
N LYS A 606 -35.52 -26.18 -28.07
CA LYS A 606 -34.56 -25.97 -29.18
C LYS A 606 -35.26 -25.82 -30.53
N ALA A 607 -36.24 -26.67 -30.83
CA ALA A 607 -36.97 -26.65 -32.10
C ALA A 607 -37.70 -25.32 -32.36
N THR A 608 -38.20 -24.64 -31.31
CA THR A 608 -38.84 -23.32 -31.47
C THR A 608 -37.89 -22.23 -31.95
N CYS A 609 -36.58 -22.41 -31.78
CA CYS A 609 -35.56 -21.42 -32.11
C CYS A 609 -34.91 -21.67 -33.47
N LEU A 610 -34.75 -22.95 -33.87
CA LEU A 610 -34.14 -23.30 -35.16
C LEU A 610 -34.83 -22.64 -36.36
N LYS A 611 -36.17 -22.64 -36.34
CA LYS A 611 -37.00 -22.06 -37.41
C LYS A 611 -37.25 -20.56 -37.31
N ASP A 612 -36.73 -19.90 -36.27
CA ASP A 612 -36.91 -18.47 -36.07
C ASP A 612 -35.59 -17.73 -36.30
N CYS A 613 -35.54 -16.94 -37.37
CA CYS A 613 -34.39 -16.15 -37.77
C CYS A 613 -34.05 -15.02 -36.77
N PHE A 614 -34.98 -14.62 -35.90
CA PHE A 614 -34.70 -13.70 -34.79
C PHE A 614 -34.18 -14.40 -33.53
N CYS A 615 -34.30 -15.73 -33.46
CA CYS A 615 -33.91 -16.48 -32.27
C CYS A 615 -32.41 -16.75 -32.28
N GLY A 616 -31.71 -16.16 -31.32
CA GLY A 616 -30.28 -16.36 -31.08
C GLY A 616 -30.00 -17.44 -30.04
N ALA A 617 -30.88 -17.61 -29.05
CA ALA A 617 -30.73 -18.63 -28.02
C ALA A 617 -32.08 -18.99 -27.39
N VAL A 618 -32.13 -20.13 -26.71
CA VAL A 618 -33.22 -20.48 -25.79
C VAL A 618 -32.69 -20.79 -24.40
N VAL A 619 -33.44 -20.41 -23.37
CA VAL A 619 -33.16 -20.75 -21.98
C VAL A 619 -34.26 -21.67 -21.46
N LEU A 620 -33.87 -22.82 -20.93
CA LEU A 620 -34.79 -23.79 -20.34
C LEU A 620 -34.54 -23.91 -18.84
N GLY A 621 -35.57 -23.67 -18.03
CA GLY A 621 -35.53 -23.91 -16.59
C GLY A 621 -36.00 -25.32 -16.21
N ARG A 622 -35.63 -25.76 -14.99
CA ARG A 622 -36.18 -26.99 -14.38
C ARG A 622 -37.71 -26.92 -14.20
N ASP A 623 -38.26 -25.71 -14.13
CA ASP A 623 -39.69 -25.38 -14.18
C ASP A 623 -40.37 -25.71 -15.53
N ARG A 624 -39.63 -26.20 -16.52
CA ARG A 624 -40.08 -26.46 -17.89
C ARG A 624 -40.58 -25.21 -18.61
N LEU A 625 -40.13 -24.03 -18.18
CA LEU A 625 -40.32 -22.78 -18.93
C LEU A 625 -39.18 -22.62 -19.92
N CYS A 626 -39.55 -22.49 -21.20
CA CYS A 626 -38.64 -22.22 -22.31
C CYS A 626 -38.77 -20.75 -22.74
N TRP A 627 -37.65 -20.05 -22.77
CA TRP A 627 -37.57 -18.62 -23.07
C TRP A 627 -36.74 -18.39 -24.32
N LYS A 628 -37.28 -17.67 -25.31
CA LYS A 628 -36.58 -17.31 -26.54
C LYS A 628 -35.90 -15.96 -26.39
N LYS A 629 -34.62 -15.92 -26.74
CA LYS A 629 -33.74 -14.75 -26.65
C LYS A 629 -33.34 -14.27 -28.04
N LYS A 630 -33.29 -12.94 -28.20
CA LYS A 630 -32.75 -12.27 -29.40
C LYS A 630 -31.35 -11.72 -29.11
N PHE A 631 -30.50 -11.66 -30.13
CA PHE A 631 -29.21 -10.99 -30.03
C PHE A 631 -29.36 -9.46 -30.02
N PRO A 632 -28.42 -8.71 -29.41
CA PRO A 632 -27.36 -9.22 -28.53
C PRO A 632 -27.93 -9.75 -27.20
N LEU A 633 -27.32 -10.79 -26.65
CA LEU A 633 -27.67 -11.32 -25.34
C LEU A 633 -27.07 -10.41 -24.25
N SER A 634 -27.84 -10.12 -23.20
CA SER A 634 -27.43 -9.23 -22.11
C SER A 634 -27.57 -9.89 -20.74
N TYR A 635 -26.74 -9.43 -19.80
CA TYR A 635 -26.64 -9.95 -18.43
C TYR A 635 -26.37 -11.46 -18.39
N GLY A 636 -25.42 -11.94 -19.19
CA GLY A 636 -24.99 -13.33 -19.13
C GLY A 636 -24.51 -13.67 -17.74
N ILE A 637 -25.09 -14.68 -17.10
CA ILE A 637 -24.70 -15.13 -15.77
C ILE A 637 -24.58 -16.65 -15.77
N ARG A 638 -23.50 -17.15 -15.17
CA ARG A 638 -23.35 -18.56 -14.83
C ARG A 638 -23.31 -18.71 -13.32
N ASP A 639 -24.31 -19.39 -12.77
CA ASP A 639 -24.46 -19.64 -11.34
C ASP A 639 -24.42 -21.16 -11.12
N THR A 640 -23.48 -21.66 -10.33
CA THR A 640 -23.34 -23.10 -10.05
C THR A 640 -24.57 -23.71 -9.36
N ASN A 641 -25.40 -22.90 -8.71
CA ASN A 641 -26.68 -23.32 -8.13
C ASN A 641 -27.87 -23.01 -9.04
N GLY A 642 -27.62 -22.49 -10.24
CA GLY A 642 -28.63 -22.12 -11.22
C GLY A 642 -29.45 -23.31 -11.70
N ASP A 643 -30.72 -23.05 -12.00
CA ASP A 643 -31.71 -24.04 -12.46
C ASP A 643 -32.02 -23.93 -13.96
N ARG A 644 -31.24 -23.13 -14.70
CA ARG A 644 -31.46 -22.81 -16.12
C ARG A 644 -30.25 -23.16 -16.95
N ASP A 645 -30.50 -23.79 -18.10
CA ASP A 645 -29.50 -24.03 -19.14
C ASP A 645 -29.82 -23.16 -20.36
N THR A 646 -28.78 -22.59 -20.98
CA THR A 646 -28.92 -21.86 -22.24
C THR A 646 -28.44 -22.73 -23.40
N PHE A 647 -29.17 -22.70 -24.51
CA PHE A 647 -28.78 -23.29 -25.77
C PHE A 647 -28.63 -22.16 -26.79
N ILE A 648 -27.39 -21.81 -27.13
CA ILE A 648 -27.08 -20.75 -28.09
C ILE A 648 -27.04 -21.33 -29.50
N LYS A 649 -27.79 -20.72 -30.42
CA LYS A 649 -27.84 -21.13 -31.83
C LYS A 649 -26.57 -20.67 -32.55
N VAL A 650 -25.83 -21.62 -33.12
CA VAL A 650 -24.57 -21.36 -33.85
C VAL A 650 -24.57 -22.06 -35.21
N LEU A 651 -23.77 -21.57 -36.16
CA LEU A 651 -23.61 -22.21 -37.47
C LEU A 651 -22.75 -23.48 -37.33
N LYS A 652 -23.21 -24.61 -37.90
CA LYS A 652 -22.46 -25.88 -37.91
C LYS A 652 -21.09 -25.72 -38.58
N LEU A 653 -20.10 -26.44 -38.08
CA LEU A 653 -18.79 -26.54 -38.76
C LEU A 653 -18.94 -27.31 -40.09
N GLY A 654 -18.51 -26.68 -41.20
CA GLY A 654 -18.48 -27.31 -42.53
C GLY A 654 -19.72 -27.11 -43.41
N SER A 655 -20.69 -26.29 -43.00
CA SER A 655 -21.93 -26.02 -43.76
C SER A 655 -21.81 -24.87 -44.77
N ARG A 656 -20.62 -24.28 -44.94
CA ARG A 656 -20.26 -23.40 -46.07
C ARG A 656 -18.90 -23.80 -46.64
N SER A 657 -18.92 -24.44 -47.81
CA SER A 657 -17.80 -24.54 -48.75
C SER A 657 -17.93 -23.47 -49.81
#